data_AF-A0RZ96-F1
#
_entry.id   AF-A0RZ96-F1
#
_cell.length_a   1.000
_cell.length_b   1.000
_cell.length_c   1.000
_cell.angle_alpha   90.00
_cell.angle_beta   90.00
_cell.angle_gamma   90.00
#
_symmetry.space_group_name_H-M   'P 1'
#
loop_
_entity.id
_entity.type
_entity.pdbx_description
1 polymer ?
#
loop_
_entity_poly.entity_id
_entity_poly.type
_entity_poly.pdbx_seq_one_letter_code
_entity_poly.pdbx_strand_id
1 'polypeptide(L)'
;MTISGVTFHTSSDLDGITVTGGVQDSLQWVADHDCADLAASGFCVEAFSDRIRINLTENVQFGIGMGTALSPSMPNTAEIGFTFDRDIKDDIVNNWLRNGTDNTEADAKFHYLNYDLRAFELLGDDGKNFADSDNIEIIIAGTGTGHSAETDTHYLEDQDDFAGLVSLEKGNENSGLSNGRHITTSLNNATGNLHVHFTIEGIGTPTLDKGEYPVAVDLFRFGQTGDGDDSADRYNDAIYRIELEESGDNTGAFEGSMEYIMLNQINVNQSGTYEAISPVDDEVELIVHEDLTDEDSVRVNYLDLGGDGVSTQVADQVAAPTHSGSVTFDADNYKVADTVTVTVDDPDLNIDVETIDVFTVVRYDLDEDTVLDTSTSPNRRILVEAAVDTVGERDYGVNSKDEPFGRLLDITFDDERWTETNNCDLSGIDTGLASTGFTLKETAADSGLFTGDFQIPTLYCPAEPRPGEEFGATTTGTDMEVNYVDYRDASGEIIEVGDSVGLRANTGSVSLDRTVYPVPFGADFRGEFNFPIHAEGQISPIEDPSNYLPEGVLTIHARINDPDFDVSASGEDKISITTNRNDSDTNRDGSNIDGIDFNNDEIVDMDDGAHGPVLFTISRGGNTVYHATAGGPVAMEETEEIADNAINQRLSNFAIGDTVLPQETGPINEIAPDAGIFEVDLEIAHDDGPDGMLMQGDILTVEYTDPTDASGDPNTVTDSATFDLRNGVLQSDKSVYIIGSDMIITLIEPDFDLDNDAAETYPLTLIEWDSDAGSATLGDSGEGFDPEPSDLRETGDSTGIFQSVIEIPEQIFEGNVNGDRIERGEEVELEYTDWGPSGADYVGEEDEDINLTIFTSNFGATIELDQKVYTWTDKVYITIVAPDHNFDDDLIDEIGETNLDEITVSTREADLDMYKLDETGPDTGIFTGEVILTGFRFDVDGDFDTGDDSGFDTVPRTGGTGPTDGFLETSEDDGLTVSFEFSEDETVVGSALIRWNIGEAQWLEAAYPATGTGVVRIVDPDLNLNPEAVDNLEVDVWSDSDAGGIQLTVTETNEATGIFEGTVSFTVNDQSSGHRLYVAEGDTVTARYEDNTLPDPFTTADNLDITGTAIIGTIVPPLERVDIIDARLVDSFGGALTTVAVDQQVQITADLASGQDRDQTFAYLLQVQDANGVTVSLAWITGSLAAGQSFSPALSWIPEEAGSYTATIFVWESVDNPTALSAPATVQITVA
;
A
#
# COMPACT_ATOMS: atom_id res chain seq x y z
N MET A 1 70.03 43.17 11.96
CA MET A 1 71.39 42.69 12.32
C MET A 1 71.49 41.34 11.63
N THR A 2 72.46 41.10 10.74
CA THR A 2 72.51 39.86 9.96
C THR A 2 73.08 38.74 10.80
N ILE A 3 72.25 37.75 11.14
CA ILE A 3 72.63 36.58 11.91
C ILE A 3 73.09 35.49 10.92
N SER A 4 74.26 34.92 11.18
CA SER A 4 74.88 33.85 10.39
C SER A 4 74.67 32.54 11.13
N GLY A 5 73.99 31.58 10.50
CA GLY A 5 73.83 30.19 10.98
C GLY A 5 73.09 30.11 12.31
N VAL A 6 71.77 29.98 12.27
CA VAL A 6 70.99 29.78 13.49
C VAL A 6 70.92 28.28 13.73
N THR A 7 71.79 27.79 14.62
CA THR A 7 71.64 26.46 15.22
C THR A 7 71.18 26.68 16.65
N PHE A 8 69.97 26.24 16.96
CA PHE A 8 69.50 26.21 18.34
C PHE A 8 70.01 24.91 18.95
N HIS A 9 70.91 25.01 19.92
CA HIS A 9 71.32 23.87 20.75
C HIS A 9 70.80 24.12 22.16
N THR A 10 70.04 23.17 22.68
CA THR A 10 69.48 23.25 24.04
C THR A 10 69.75 21.96 24.81
N SER A 11 69.89 22.13 26.14
CA SER A 11 70.10 21.14 27.22
C SER A 11 71.52 20.79 27.67
N SER A 12 72.59 21.42 27.17
CA SER A 12 73.87 21.45 27.91
C SER A 12 74.68 22.71 27.59
N ASP A 13 75.37 23.26 28.61
CA ASP A 13 76.27 24.41 28.51
C ASP A 13 77.36 24.15 27.44
N LEU A 14 77.07 24.47 26.18
CA LEU A 14 78.05 24.56 25.12
C LEU A 14 78.66 25.96 25.14
N ASP A 15 79.79 26.04 25.85
CA ASP A 15 80.62 27.24 25.97
C ASP A 15 81.14 27.68 24.59
N GLY A 16 80.40 28.55 23.88
CA GLY A 16 80.96 29.27 22.72
C GLY A 16 80.10 29.55 21.50
N ILE A 17 78.81 29.85 21.59
CA ILE A 17 78.07 30.54 20.51
C ILE A 17 77.12 31.59 21.13
N THR A 18 77.44 32.88 20.98
CA THR A 18 76.61 33.98 21.49
C THR A 18 75.64 34.46 20.41
N VAL A 19 74.34 34.16 20.55
CA VAL A 19 73.29 34.85 19.79
C VAL A 19 73.32 36.33 20.19
N THR A 20 73.87 37.18 19.32
CA THR A 20 74.00 38.62 19.62
C THR A 20 72.72 39.32 19.16
N GLY A 21 71.71 39.40 20.04
CA GLY A 21 70.45 40.11 19.75
C GLY A 21 69.22 39.64 20.54
N GLY A 22 69.25 38.44 21.13
CA GLY A 22 68.21 37.92 22.00
C GLY A 22 68.80 37.26 23.24
N VAL A 23 68.15 37.43 24.40
CA VAL A 23 68.47 36.66 25.60
C VAL A 23 67.82 35.29 25.38
N GLN A 24 68.62 34.22 25.36
CA GLN A 24 68.09 32.87 25.52
C GLN A 24 67.69 32.74 27.00
N ASP A 25 66.48 33.15 27.34
CA ASP A 25 65.84 32.60 28.53
C ASP A 25 65.32 31.23 28.10
N SER A 26 66.17 30.20 28.18
CA SER A 26 65.60 28.89 28.46
C SER A 26 64.89 29.07 29.80
N LEU A 27 63.56 29.07 29.82
CA LEU A 27 62.83 29.03 31.07
C LEU A 27 63.46 27.90 31.89
N GLN A 28 64.09 28.24 33.02
CA GLN A 28 64.49 27.25 34.02
C GLN A 28 63.21 26.69 34.64
N TRP A 29 62.48 25.88 33.87
CA TRP A 29 61.43 25.01 34.34
C TRP A 29 62.07 23.67 34.72
N VAL A 30 62.99 23.75 35.69
CA VAL A 30 63.47 22.60 36.47
C VAL A 30 62.36 22.12 37.43
N ALA A 31 61.26 22.87 37.54
CA ALA A 31 60.19 22.60 38.50
C ALA A 31 59.16 21.56 38.04
N ASP A 32 59.06 21.24 36.73
CA ASP A 32 58.01 20.34 36.20
C ASP A 32 58.53 19.18 35.33
N HIS A 33 59.86 19.03 35.17
CA HIS A 33 60.42 17.69 34.88
C HIS A 33 60.50 16.93 36.21
N ASP A 34 59.35 16.57 36.80
CA ASP A 34 59.31 15.86 38.09
C ASP A 34 59.64 14.37 37.94
N CYS A 35 60.74 14.09 37.24
CA CYS A 35 61.39 12.79 37.22
C CYS A 35 62.18 12.55 38.56
N ALA A 36 61.93 13.32 39.63
CA ALA A 36 62.65 13.21 40.90
C ALA A 36 62.31 11.92 41.69
N ASP A 37 61.15 11.31 41.42
CA ASP A 37 60.69 10.06 42.05
C ASP A 37 60.84 8.81 41.13
N LEU A 38 61.82 8.82 40.21
CA LEU A 38 62.18 7.70 39.32
C LEU A 38 62.65 6.40 40.01
N ALA A 39 62.58 6.30 41.34
CA ALA A 39 63.12 5.17 42.09
C ALA A 39 62.18 3.96 42.19
N ALA A 40 60.94 4.04 41.70
CA ALA A 40 59.94 2.98 41.88
C ALA A 40 59.50 2.24 40.59
N SER A 41 59.43 2.91 39.43
CA SER A 41 58.94 2.32 38.16
C SER A 41 59.94 2.34 37.00
N GLY A 42 61.12 2.96 37.16
CA GLY A 42 62.23 2.86 36.19
C GLY A 42 62.04 3.55 34.83
N PHE A 43 60.90 4.19 34.56
CA PHE A 43 60.62 4.91 33.31
C PHE A 43 59.82 6.20 33.59
N CYS A 44 60.07 7.28 32.83
CA CYS A 44 59.48 8.62 32.97
C CYS A 44 59.26 9.15 31.55
N VAL A 45 58.01 9.27 31.06
CA VAL A 45 57.71 9.65 29.66
C VAL A 45 58.24 11.06 29.36
N GLU A 46 58.20 11.96 30.35
CA GLU A 46 58.73 13.32 30.31
C GLU A 46 60.24 13.37 30.08
N ALA A 47 60.97 12.27 30.33
CA ALA A 47 62.39 12.16 30.02
C ALA A 47 62.68 11.98 28.53
N PHE A 48 61.65 11.67 27.74
CA PHE A 48 61.67 11.42 26.30
C PHE A 48 60.89 12.50 25.52
N SER A 49 60.64 13.64 26.16
CA SER A 49 59.97 14.82 25.60
C SER A 49 60.83 16.07 25.81
N ASP A 50 60.85 16.98 24.83
CA ASP A 50 61.40 18.32 24.98
C ASP A 50 60.40 19.35 24.45
N ARG A 51 60.17 20.43 25.22
CA ARG A 51 59.26 21.53 24.87
C ARG A 51 59.95 22.87 25.08
N ILE A 52 59.95 23.71 24.05
CA ILE A 52 60.66 24.98 24.06
C ILE A 52 59.70 26.11 23.66
N ARG A 53 59.81 27.26 24.32
CA ARG A 53 59.29 28.54 23.82
C ARG A 53 60.44 29.43 23.39
N ILE A 54 60.59 29.64 22.10
CA ILE A 54 61.65 30.49 21.55
C ILE A 54 61.18 31.94 21.65
N ASN A 55 61.80 32.71 22.55
CA ASN A 55 61.47 34.11 22.76
C ASN A 55 62.38 35.04 21.94
N LEU A 56 61.85 35.57 20.86
CA LEU A 56 62.51 36.58 20.04
C LEU A 56 62.22 37.98 20.59
N THR A 57 63.25 38.63 21.15
CA THR A 57 63.12 40.01 21.68
C THR A 57 63.11 41.09 20.59
N GLU A 58 63.52 40.73 19.37
CA GLU A 58 63.52 41.57 18.17
C GLU A 58 63.25 40.72 16.93
N ASN A 59 62.80 41.33 15.83
CA ASN A 59 62.58 40.62 14.57
C ASN A 59 63.90 40.01 14.06
N VAL A 60 63.91 38.72 13.76
CA VAL A 60 65.07 37.94 13.31
C VAL A 60 64.93 37.57 11.85
N GLN A 61 65.87 38.02 11.01
CA GLN A 61 65.95 37.62 9.61
C GLN A 61 66.92 36.44 9.44
N PHE A 62 66.45 35.37 8.80
CA PHE A 62 67.24 34.18 8.45
C PHE A 62 67.89 34.34 7.06
N GLY A 63 69.03 33.68 6.80
CA GLY A 63 69.56 33.50 5.44
C GLY A 63 70.67 34.45 4.91
N ILE A 64 71.60 34.98 5.73
CA ILE A 64 72.80 35.68 5.18
C ILE A 64 74.11 35.13 5.76
N GLY A 65 74.70 34.16 5.06
CA GLY A 65 75.94 33.49 5.47
C GLY A 65 77.21 34.33 5.27
N MET A 66 78.19 34.21 6.18
CA MET A 66 79.64 34.23 5.91
C MET A 66 80.46 33.81 7.15
N GLY A 67 81.33 32.80 7.03
CA GLY A 67 82.39 32.57 8.04
C GLY A 67 83.31 31.35 7.93
N THR A 68 84.21 31.34 6.93
CA THR A 68 85.56 30.71 6.92
C THR A 68 85.91 29.52 7.86
N ALA A 69 85.78 28.27 7.40
CA ALA A 69 86.80 27.18 7.44
C ALA A 69 86.17 25.81 7.06
N LEU A 70 86.60 25.25 5.93
CA LEU A 70 86.53 23.81 5.56
C LEU A 70 85.19 23.06 5.77
N SER A 71 84.10 23.52 5.17
CA SER A 71 83.07 22.64 4.55
C SER A 71 82.22 23.50 3.58
N PRO A 72 81.88 23.05 2.35
CA PRO A 72 81.15 23.87 1.39
C PRO A 72 79.65 23.97 1.75
N SER A 73 79.25 25.19 2.05
CA SER A 73 77.89 25.76 2.06
C SER A 73 76.79 25.03 1.28
N MET A 74 75.71 24.63 1.95
CA MET A 74 74.36 24.65 1.39
C MET A 74 73.75 26.04 1.67
N PRO A 75 73.59 26.93 0.67
CA PRO A 75 72.79 28.14 0.84
C PRO A 75 71.31 27.75 0.89
N ASN A 76 70.54 28.30 1.85
CA ASN A 76 69.09 28.09 2.06
C ASN A 76 68.66 26.91 2.94
N THR A 77 69.44 26.50 3.93
CA THR A 77 69.05 25.49 4.94
C THR A 77 69.07 26.07 6.35
N ALA A 78 68.15 25.62 7.22
CA ALA A 78 68.26 25.80 8.68
C ALA A 78 68.27 24.44 9.38
N GLU A 79 68.89 24.42 10.56
CA GLU A 79 69.00 23.23 11.38
C GLU A 79 68.50 23.55 12.79
N ILE A 80 67.57 22.75 13.29
CA ILE A 80 67.01 22.86 14.64
C ILE A 80 67.36 21.57 15.38
N GLY A 81 68.15 21.67 16.45
CA GLY A 81 68.64 20.51 17.18
C GLY A 81 68.12 20.45 18.61
N PHE A 82 67.56 19.30 18.98
CA PHE A 82 67.13 18.96 20.33
C PHE A 82 68.11 17.97 20.92
N THR A 83 68.47 18.15 22.20
CA THR A 83 69.33 17.20 22.92
C THR A 83 68.59 16.69 24.13
N PHE A 84 68.39 15.39 24.19
CA PHE A 84 67.78 14.71 25.33
C PHE A 84 68.90 14.29 26.29
N ASP A 85 68.75 14.53 27.59
CA ASP A 85 69.72 14.10 28.61
C ASP A 85 69.57 12.61 28.94
N ARG A 86 69.75 11.76 27.92
CA ARG A 86 69.63 10.30 27.96
C ARG A 86 70.79 9.64 27.25
N ASP A 87 71.35 8.59 27.85
CA ASP A 87 72.43 7.84 27.19
C ASP A 87 71.83 7.07 26.01
N ILE A 88 72.27 7.39 24.79
CA ILE A 88 71.72 6.80 23.57
C ILE A 88 71.90 5.28 23.52
N LYS A 89 72.90 4.73 24.20
CA LYS A 89 73.18 3.30 24.14
C LYS A 89 72.38 2.54 25.19
N ASP A 90 72.49 2.95 26.45
CA ASP A 90 71.91 2.22 27.58
C ASP A 90 70.41 2.53 27.74
N ASP A 91 69.99 3.79 27.63
CA ASP A 91 68.60 4.19 27.85
C ASP A 91 67.75 4.03 26.58
N ILE A 92 68.26 4.46 25.41
CA ILE A 92 67.49 4.42 24.14
C ILE A 92 67.58 3.06 23.47
N VAL A 93 68.77 2.63 23.01
CA VAL A 93 68.90 1.42 22.17
C VAL A 93 68.67 0.13 22.95
N ASN A 94 69.26 -0.01 24.14
CA ASN A 94 69.22 -1.28 24.88
C ASN A 94 67.92 -1.49 25.67
N ASN A 95 67.17 -0.43 25.97
CA ASN A 95 66.01 -0.47 26.87
C ASN A 95 64.74 0.02 26.18
N TRP A 96 64.75 1.23 25.60
CA TRP A 96 63.56 1.79 24.97
C TRP A 96 63.21 1.12 23.64
N LEU A 97 64.11 1.16 22.65
CA LEU A 97 63.95 0.65 21.28
C LEU A 97 64.00 -0.88 21.13
N ARG A 98 64.49 -1.60 22.14
CA ARG A 98 64.65 -3.05 22.00
C ARG A 98 63.29 -3.72 22.17
N ASN A 99 62.86 -4.51 21.19
CA ASN A 99 61.70 -5.41 21.35
C ASN A 99 61.98 -6.41 22.50
N GLY A 100 60.91 -7.01 23.03
CA GLY A 100 61.00 -8.01 24.09
C GLY A 100 61.90 -9.20 23.72
N THR A 101 61.98 -10.17 24.63
CA THR A 101 62.88 -11.34 24.54
C THR A 101 62.95 -11.96 23.14
N ASP A 102 64.12 -12.51 22.74
CA ASP A 102 64.51 -13.00 21.39
C ASP A 102 63.60 -14.12 20.76
N ASN A 103 62.29 -14.14 21.01
CA ASN A 103 61.24 -15.02 20.49
C ASN A 103 60.36 -14.18 19.54
N THR A 104 60.50 -14.43 18.25
CA THR A 104 60.49 -13.43 17.19
C THR A 104 59.17 -13.19 16.45
N GLU A 105 57.99 -13.54 16.97
CA GLU A 105 56.75 -13.46 16.15
C GLU A 105 55.49 -12.91 16.87
N ALA A 106 55.53 -12.57 18.17
CA ALA A 106 54.35 -12.07 18.91
C ALA A 106 54.52 -10.68 19.56
N ASP A 107 55.70 -10.05 19.47
CA ASP A 107 55.95 -8.76 20.13
C ASP A 107 55.56 -7.58 19.22
N ALA A 108 54.40 -6.99 19.48
CA ALA A 108 53.79 -5.85 18.80
C ALA A 108 54.26 -4.48 19.36
N LYS A 109 55.56 -4.27 19.52
CA LYS A 109 56.12 -3.05 20.13
C LYS A 109 56.61 -2.07 19.06
N PHE A 110 56.00 -0.89 18.97
CA PHE A 110 56.29 0.11 17.94
C PHE A 110 56.81 1.43 18.53
N HIS A 111 57.71 2.10 17.81
CA HIS A 111 58.38 3.33 18.25
C HIS A 111 58.20 4.45 17.23
N TYR A 112 57.91 5.65 17.72
CA TYR A 112 57.61 6.81 16.89
C TYR A 112 58.34 8.07 17.39
N LEU A 113 58.57 9.00 16.48
CA LEU A 113 58.98 10.37 16.78
C LEU A 113 57.80 11.30 16.48
N ASN A 114 57.29 11.96 17.51
CA ASN A 114 56.30 13.01 17.39
C ASN A 114 57.00 14.38 17.41
N TYR A 115 56.63 15.28 16.52
CA TYR A 115 57.16 16.65 16.54
C TYR A 115 56.11 17.67 16.15
N ASP A 116 56.22 18.87 16.72
CA ASP A 116 55.45 20.06 16.33
C ASP A 116 56.39 21.27 16.23
N LEU A 117 56.64 21.67 14.98
CA LEU A 117 57.44 22.80 14.56
C LEU A 117 56.57 23.85 13.82
N ARG A 118 55.23 23.75 13.85
CA ARG A 118 54.29 24.66 13.14
C ARG A 118 54.44 26.12 13.55
N ALA A 119 55.04 26.40 14.71
CA ALA A 119 55.42 27.77 15.07
C ALA A 119 56.39 28.44 14.08
N PHE A 120 57.11 27.67 13.27
CA PHE A 120 57.94 28.18 12.17
C PHE A 120 57.18 28.31 10.84
N GLU A 121 55.97 27.77 10.72
CA GLU A 121 55.14 27.88 9.52
C GLU A 121 54.54 29.29 9.35
N LEU A 122 54.38 30.03 10.46
CA LEU A 122 53.52 31.23 10.53
C LEU A 122 54.23 32.60 10.33
N LEU A 123 53.92 33.21 9.18
CA LEU A 123 53.48 34.61 8.92
C LEU A 123 54.44 35.77 8.62
N GLY A 124 54.20 36.36 7.43
CA GLY A 124 54.04 37.80 7.18
C GLY A 124 52.97 38.02 6.08
N ASP A 125 52.31 39.20 6.04
CA ASP A 125 51.20 39.62 5.13
C ASP A 125 51.39 39.38 3.61
N ASP A 126 52.55 38.88 3.18
CA ASP A 126 52.91 38.64 1.79
C ASP A 126 52.69 37.18 1.34
N GLY A 127 52.17 36.30 2.21
CA GLY A 127 51.77 34.92 1.87
C GLY A 127 52.92 34.03 1.39
N LYS A 128 54.11 34.13 2.00
CA LYS A 128 55.25 33.25 1.72
C LYS A 128 55.64 32.50 2.99
N ASN A 129 55.57 31.18 2.96
CA ASN A 129 55.99 30.29 4.04
C ASN A 129 57.47 30.50 4.40
N PHE A 130 57.83 30.19 5.65
CA PHE A 130 59.20 30.26 6.16
C PHE A 130 60.17 29.37 5.36
N ALA A 131 59.66 28.26 4.82
CA ALA A 131 60.25 27.39 3.80
C ALA A 131 59.14 26.92 2.83
N ASP A 132 59.45 26.52 1.59
CA ASP A 132 58.58 25.56 0.89
C ASP A 132 58.70 24.26 1.71
N SER A 133 57.58 23.73 2.22
CA SER A 133 57.54 22.64 3.21
C SER A 133 58.08 21.29 2.69
N ASP A 134 58.33 21.19 1.39
CA ASP A 134 58.69 19.96 0.68
C ASP A 134 60.16 19.51 0.87
N ASN A 135 60.74 19.48 2.09
CA ASN A 135 62.03 18.81 2.42
C ASN A 135 62.46 19.05 3.89
N ILE A 136 61.79 18.42 4.86
CA ILE A 136 62.31 18.30 6.23
C ILE A 136 63.00 16.94 6.39
N GLU A 137 64.30 16.96 6.66
CA GLU A 137 65.10 15.77 7.00
C GLU A 137 65.30 15.71 8.51
N ILE A 138 65.00 14.56 9.12
CA ILE A 138 65.20 14.32 10.54
C ILE A 138 66.41 13.40 10.74
N ILE A 139 67.35 13.83 11.58
CA ILE A 139 68.57 13.11 11.89
C ILE A 139 68.61 12.81 13.39
N ILE A 140 68.67 11.52 13.73
CA ILE A 140 68.81 11.05 15.11
C ILE A 140 70.24 10.55 15.33
N ALA A 141 70.95 11.08 16.33
CA ALA A 141 72.40 10.88 16.50
C ALA A 141 72.88 10.95 17.97
N GLY A 142 74.11 10.49 18.23
CA GLY A 142 74.84 10.66 19.49
C GLY A 142 75.79 11.88 19.50
N THR A 143 76.87 11.87 20.30
CA THR A 143 77.86 12.95 20.62
C THR A 143 78.43 13.88 19.51
N GLY A 144 78.02 13.79 18.24
CA GLY A 144 78.37 14.72 17.17
C GLY A 144 77.19 15.63 16.78
N THR A 145 77.40 16.94 16.79
CA THR A 145 76.46 17.91 16.20
C THR A 145 76.64 17.95 14.67
N GLY A 146 75.59 17.62 13.91
CA GLY A 146 75.57 17.71 12.45
C GLY A 146 76.12 16.48 11.72
N HIS A 147 76.14 16.55 10.38
CA HIS A 147 76.37 15.47 9.38
C HIS A 147 77.74 14.73 9.43
N SER A 148 78.38 14.61 10.58
CA SER A 148 79.72 14.06 10.72
C SER A 148 79.74 12.61 11.23
N ALA A 149 79.15 11.68 10.47
CA ALA A 149 79.53 10.26 10.26
C ALA A 149 78.31 9.39 9.93
N GLU A 150 78.18 8.93 8.68
CA GLU A 150 77.08 8.08 8.16
C GLU A 150 76.84 6.74 8.91
N THR A 151 77.70 6.34 9.85
CA THR A 151 77.63 4.99 10.44
C THR A 151 76.85 4.87 11.75
N ASP A 152 76.62 5.99 12.46
CA ASP A 152 76.06 6.04 13.82
C ASP A 152 74.86 7.02 13.95
N THR A 153 74.20 7.30 12.82
CA THR A 153 73.04 8.20 12.71
C THR A 153 71.87 7.51 11.99
N HIS A 154 70.64 7.89 12.32
CA HIS A 154 69.44 7.44 11.64
C HIS A 154 68.77 8.63 10.93
N TYR A 155 68.44 8.45 9.66
CA TYR A 155 67.87 9.49 8.79
C TYR A 155 66.42 9.12 8.45
N LEU A 156 65.53 10.09 8.60
CA LEU A 156 64.15 10.05 8.11
C LEU A 156 64.02 11.23 7.14
N GLU A 157 63.98 10.94 5.84
CA GLU A 157 63.92 11.96 4.78
C GLU A 157 62.47 12.29 4.39
N ASP A 158 62.30 13.32 3.56
CA ASP A 158 61.07 13.64 2.84
C ASP A 158 59.82 13.78 3.72
N GLN A 159 59.93 14.49 4.85
CA GLN A 159 58.75 14.91 5.61
C GLN A 159 58.18 16.20 5.01
N ASP A 160 56.88 16.19 4.73
CA ASP A 160 56.17 17.25 4.00
C ASP A 160 55.51 18.29 4.94
N ASP A 161 55.41 17.99 6.24
CA ASP A 161 54.67 18.79 7.23
C ASP A 161 55.54 19.23 8.42
N PHE A 162 55.24 20.39 9.00
CA PHE A 162 55.95 20.91 10.18
C PHE A 162 55.52 20.26 11.50
N ALA A 163 54.51 19.39 11.49
CA ALA A 163 54.16 18.51 12.59
C ALA A 163 53.85 17.11 12.06
N GLY A 164 54.09 16.08 12.87
CA GLY A 164 53.73 14.72 12.49
C GLY A 164 54.24 13.65 13.44
N LEU A 165 53.65 12.47 13.32
CA LEU A 165 54.04 11.23 13.99
C LEU A 165 54.75 10.31 12.99
N VAL A 166 56.05 10.10 13.18
CA VAL A 166 56.88 9.35 12.22
C VAL A 166 57.38 8.06 12.84
N SER A 167 57.05 6.93 12.21
CA SER A 167 57.54 5.61 12.61
C SER A 167 59.06 5.52 12.52
N LEU A 168 59.70 5.14 13.63
CA LEU A 168 61.12 4.87 13.73
C LEU A 168 61.51 3.47 13.21
N GLU A 169 60.51 2.66 12.86
CA GLU A 169 60.71 1.36 12.25
C GLU A 169 61.02 1.45 10.75
N LYS A 170 60.77 2.62 10.12
CA LYS A 170 61.15 2.89 8.73
C LYS A 170 62.66 2.75 8.52
N GLY A 171 63.06 2.12 7.42
CA GLY A 171 64.46 1.83 7.13
C GLY A 171 65.24 3.07 6.69
N ASN A 172 66.51 3.22 7.13
CA ASN A 172 67.38 4.31 6.68
C ASN A 172 67.78 4.16 5.19
N GLU A 173 67.14 4.92 4.31
CA GLU A 173 67.28 4.84 2.84
C GLU A 173 68.64 5.35 2.33
N ASN A 174 69.28 6.27 3.07
CA ASN A 174 70.57 6.88 2.68
C ASN A 174 71.81 6.02 2.98
N SER A 175 71.63 4.81 3.53
CA SER A 175 72.75 3.92 3.88
C SER A 175 73.41 3.19 2.69
N GLY A 176 72.86 3.33 1.47
CA GLY A 176 73.35 2.66 0.26
C GLY A 176 73.27 1.12 0.32
N LEU A 177 72.50 0.57 1.27
CA LEU A 177 72.24 -0.86 1.46
C LEU A 177 70.79 -1.16 1.08
N SER A 178 70.55 -2.30 0.44
CA SER A 178 69.27 -2.62 -0.23
C SER A 178 68.06 -2.83 0.69
N ASN A 179 68.26 -2.91 2.01
CA ASN A 179 67.20 -2.90 3.02
C ASN A 179 67.67 -1.93 4.12
N GLY A 180 67.18 -0.69 4.11
CA GLY A 180 67.62 0.41 4.97
C GLY A 180 67.83 -0.02 6.43
N ARG A 181 68.84 0.55 7.08
CA ARG A 181 69.22 0.15 8.44
C ARG A 181 68.15 0.62 9.44
N HIS A 182 67.45 -0.28 10.14
CA HIS A 182 66.52 0.08 11.24
C HIS A 182 67.21 0.92 12.32
N ILE A 183 66.45 1.72 13.06
CA ILE A 183 66.99 2.65 14.07
C ILE A 183 67.87 1.97 15.13
N THR A 184 67.47 0.81 15.64
CA THR A 184 68.25 0.00 16.60
C THR A 184 69.63 -0.38 16.07
N THR A 185 69.72 -0.69 14.78
CA THR A 185 70.97 -1.04 14.11
C THR A 185 71.77 0.20 13.74
N SER A 186 71.11 1.31 13.40
CA SER A 186 71.72 2.60 13.08
C SER A 186 72.41 3.23 14.27
N LEU A 187 71.80 3.16 15.46
CA LEU A 187 72.32 3.77 16.69
C LEU A 187 73.16 2.81 17.55
N ASN A 188 73.40 1.57 17.11
CA ASN A 188 74.01 0.52 17.93
C ASN A 188 75.41 0.88 18.48
N ASN A 189 76.19 1.72 17.79
CA ASN A 189 77.50 2.18 18.26
C ASN A 189 77.53 3.65 18.69
N ALA A 190 76.38 4.35 18.67
CA ALA A 190 76.31 5.73 19.10
C ALA A 190 76.64 5.83 20.61
N THR A 191 77.24 6.96 21.02
CA THR A 191 77.62 7.19 22.43
C THR A 191 77.30 8.63 22.84
N GLY A 192 77.02 8.82 24.13
CA GLY A 192 76.65 10.10 24.73
C GLY A 192 75.15 10.35 24.68
N ASN A 193 74.78 11.64 24.71
CA ASN A 193 73.38 12.04 24.78
C ASN A 193 72.67 11.85 23.43
N LEU A 194 71.37 11.60 23.46
CA LEU A 194 70.53 11.54 22.26
C LEU A 194 70.32 12.94 21.68
N HIS A 195 70.52 13.08 20.38
CA HIS A 195 70.24 14.30 19.63
C HIS A 195 69.25 14.01 18.50
N VAL A 196 68.27 14.90 18.34
CA VAL A 196 67.31 14.91 17.21
C VAL A 196 67.46 16.24 16.49
N HIS A 197 67.81 16.18 15.21
CA HIS A 197 68.06 17.36 14.38
C HIS A 197 67.06 17.39 13.22
N PHE A 198 66.46 18.55 13.00
CA PHE A 198 65.61 18.85 11.84
C PHE A 198 66.38 19.75 10.90
N THR A 199 66.71 19.22 9.72
CA THR A 199 67.26 20.00 8.61
C THR A 199 66.10 20.43 7.72
N ILE A 200 65.86 21.73 7.62
CA ILE A 200 64.82 22.30 6.76
C ILE A 200 65.51 22.95 5.56
N GLU A 201 65.24 22.44 4.36
CA GLU A 201 65.79 22.97 3.12
C GLU A 201 64.93 24.10 2.53
N GLY A 202 65.43 24.80 1.50
CA GLY A 202 64.65 25.79 0.75
C GLY A 202 64.35 27.13 1.44
N ILE A 203 64.86 27.38 2.65
CA ILE A 203 64.59 28.60 3.43
C ILE A 203 65.17 29.82 2.72
N GLY A 204 64.29 30.71 2.24
CA GLY A 204 64.69 31.93 1.55
C GLY A 204 65.38 32.95 2.46
N THR A 205 64.77 34.12 2.67
CA THR A 205 65.23 35.09 3.68
C THR A 205 64.07 35.55 4.56
N PRO A 206 63.35 34.63 5.23
CA PRO A 206 62.20 34.98 6.04
C PRO A 206 62.62 35.82 7.26
N THR A 207 61.72 36.68 7.72
CA THR A 207 61.89 37.43 8.96
C THR A 207 60.85 36.94 9.94
N LEU A 208 61.29 36.33 11.03
CA LEU A 208 60.44 35.96 12.15
C LEU A 208 60.28 37.19 13.05
N ASP A 209 59.05 37.59 13.32
CA ASP A 209 58.78 38.75 14.16
C ASP A 209 59.20 38.51 15.62
N LYS A 210 59.35 39.59 16.38
CA LYS A 210 59.53 39.45 17.84
C LYS A 210 58.28 38.76 18.41
N GLY A 211 58.47 37.71 19.21
CA GLY A 211 57.37 36.88 19.68
C GLY A 211 57.85 35.67 20.46
N GLU A 212 56.90 34.91 21.02
CA GLU A 212 57.15 33.59 21.62
C GLU A 212 56.70 32.52 20.64
N TYR A 213 57.56 31.55 20.34
CA TYR A 213 57.30 30.48 19.37
C TYR A 213 57.43 29.11 20.06
N PRO A 214 56.31 28.43 20.38
CA PRO A 214 56.33 27.12 21.03
C PRO A 214 56.69 26.00 20.04
N VAL A 215 57.54 25.06 20.43
CA VAL A 215 57.85 23.84 19.67
C VAL A 215 57.99 22.64 20.59
N ALA A 216 57.72 21.44 20.08
CA ALA A 216 57.80 20.20 20.84
C ALA A 216 58.38 19.05 20.00
N VAL A 217 59.11 18.15 20.66
CA VAL A 217 59.61 16.89 20.08
C VAL A 217 59.55 15.80 21.15
N ASP A 218 58.95 14.66 20.81
CA ASP A 218 58.76 13.52 21.71
C ASP A 218 59.10 12.21 21.03
N LEU A 219 59.51 11.24 21.84
CA LEU A 219 59.62 9.85 21.43
C LEU A 219 58.47 9.05 22.04
N PHE A 220 57.64 8.45 21.19
CA PHE A 220 56.50 7.64 21.60
C PHE A 220 56.76 6.16 21.42
N ARG A 221 56.17 5.36 22.31
CA ARG A 221 56.19 3.92 22.23
C ARG A 221 54.78 3.37 22.48
N PHE A 222 54.30 2.53 21.56
CA PHE A 222 52.98 1.92 21.60
C PHE A 222 53.02 0.40 21.45
N GLY A 223 51.93 -0.27 21.82
CA GLY A 223 51.67 -1.69 21.58
C GLY A 223 52.07 -2.59 22.75
N GLN A 224 52.45 -3.84 22.48
CA GLN A 224 52.68 -4.81 23.55
C GLN A 224 53.83 -5.80 23.32
N THR A 225 54.29 -6.46 24.39
CA THR A 225 55.14 -7.66 24.33
C THR A 225 54.31 -8.92 24.63
N GLY A 226 54.61 -10.06 23.99
CA GLY A 226 53.81 -11.28 24.16
C GLY A 226 52.34 -11.12 23.75
N ASP A 227 51.43 -11.76 24.50
CA ASP A 227 49.98 -11.73 24.25
C ASP A 227 49.23 -10.62 25.01
N GLY A 228 49.93 -9.82 25.83
CA GLY A 228 49.37 -8.66 26.52
C GLY A 228 48.45 -9.02 27.71
N ASP A 229 48.46 -10.27 28.17
CA ASP A 229 47.71 -10.74 29.33
C ASP A 229 48.16 -10.01 30.61
N ASP A 230 49.48 -9.84 30.79
CA ASP A 230 50.06 -9.07 31.89
C ASP A 230 50.10 -7.56 31.59
N SER A 231 49.70 -6.71 32.55
CA SER A 231 49.73 -5.25 32.35
C SER A 231 51.14 -4.66 32.14
N ALA A 232 52.19 -5.38 32.56
CA ALA A 232 53.58 -4.98 32.34
C ALA A 232 54.03 -5.13 30.88
N ASP A 233 53.26 -5.84 30.07
CA ASP A 233 53.53 -6.09 28.67
C ASP A 233 52.85 -5.05 27.74
N ARG A 234 52.02 -4.16 28.27
CA ARG A 234 51.25 -3.15 27.52
C ARG A 234 51.97 -1.79 27.56
N TYR A 235 52.12 -1.11 26.43
CA TYR A 235 52.88 0.13 26.31
C TYR A 235 52.06 1.24 25.64
N ASN A 236 51.82 2.34 26.37
CA ASN A 236 51.36 3.63 25.83
C ASN A 236 52.21 4.74 26.45
N ASP A 237 53.47 4.83 26.03
CA ASP A 237 54.40 5.86 26.49
C ASP A 237 54.35 7.04 25.52
N ALA A 238 53.36 7.90 25.68
CA ALA A 238 53.13 9.05 24.81
C ALA A 238 52.71 10.32 25.58
N ILE A 239 52.91 11.48 24.94
CA ILE A 239 52.46 12.78 25.45
C ILE A 239 51.53 13.42 24.43
N TYR A 240 50.24 13.31 24.70
CA TYR A 240 49.19 13.94 23.92
C TYR A 240 49.07 15.43 24.28
N ARG A 241 48.94 16.31 23.28
CA ARG A 241 48.81 17.76 23.47
C ARG A 241 47.53 18.27 22.83
N ILE A 242 46.64 18.76 23.69
CA ILE A 242 45.34 19.27 23.28
C ILE A 242 45.47 20.76 22.93
N GLU A 243 45.14 21.10 21.69
CA GLU A 243 45.07 22.47 21.19
C GLU A 243 43.64 22.99 21.33
N LEU A 244 43.35 23.77 22.36
CA LEU A 244 41.98 24.26 22.56
C LEU A 244 41.76 25.56 21.77
N GLU A 245 40.73 25.60 20.92
CA GLU A 245 40.33 26.81 20.19
C GLU A 245 39.34 27.64 21.02
N GLU A 246 39.48 28.97 21.00
CA GLU A 246 38.48 29.84 21.63
C GLU A 246 37.18 29.78 20.82
N SER A 247 36.07 29.34 21.44
CA SER A 247 34.70 29.22 20.88
C SER A 247 34.10 30.47 20.21
N GLY A 248 34.86 31.57 20.15
CA GLY A 248 34.56 32.82 19.45
C GLY A 248 35.43 33.97 19.94
N ASP A 249 35.39 35.11 19.24
CA ASP A 249 36.21 36.29 19.59
C ASP A 249 36.07 36.71 21.07
N ASN A 250 37.12 36.50 21.88
CA ASN A 250 37.20 36.91 23.29
C ASN A 250 36.09 36.32 24.19
N THR A 251 35.62 35.10 23.92
CA THR A 251 34.63 34.42 24.80
C THR A 251 35.23 34.00 26.13
N GLY A 252 36.54 33.75 26.18
CA GLY A 252 37.25 33.14 27.31
C GLY A 252 36.86 31.68 27.54
N ALA A 253 36.19 31.04 26.58
CA ALA A 253 35.80 29.64 26.61
C ALA A 253 36.47 28.92 25.45
N PHE A 254 37.28 27.91 25.77
CA PHE A 254 38.03 27.13 24.80
C PHE A 254 37.41 25.73 24.65
N GLU A 255 37.33 25.23 23.42
CA GLU A 255 36.76 23.93 23.06
C GLU A 255 37.75 23.09 22.22
N GLY A 256 37.58 21.77 22.28
CA GLY A 256 38.34 20.74 21.56
C GLY A 256 37.72 19.36 21.85
N SER A 257 37.95 18.38 20.98
CA SER A 257 37.49 16.99 21.10
C SER A 257 38.66 16.05 21.41
N MET A 258 38.32 14.88 21.95
CA MET A 258 39.24 13.78 22.16
C MET A 258 38.53 12.47 21.84
N GLU A 259 39.20 11.59 21.12
CA GLU A 259 38.73 10.25 20.74
C GLU A 259 39.75 9.19 21.19
N TYR A 260 39.34 7.92 21.28
CA TYR A 260 40.25 6.83 21.60
C TYR A 260 40.02 5.61 20.71
N ILE A 261 41.12 4.91 20.40
CA ILE A 261 41.13 3.62 19.71
C ILE A 261 41.37 2.53 20.76
N MET A 262 40.43 1.59 20.87
CA MET A 262 40.57 0.38 21.69
C MET A 262 41.41 -0.66 20.96
N LEU A 263 42.41 -1.22 21.64
CA LEU A 263 43.22 -2.29 21.06
C LEU A 263 42.59 -3.67 21.27
N ASN A 264 42.58 -4.46 20.21
CA ASN A 264 42.11 -5.84 20.17
C ASN A 264 43.17 -6.78 19.56
N GLN A 265 42.90 -8.09 19.53
CA GLN A 265 43.85 -9.09 19.01
C GLN A 265 44.17 -8.91 17.52
N ILE A 266 43.38 -8.14 16.77
CA ILE A 266 43.55 -7.90 15.34
C ILE A 266 44.44 -6.67 15.15
N ASN A 267 44.10 -5.54 15.78
CA ASN A 267 44.75 -4.25 15.52
C ASN A 267 46.03 -4.01 16.33
N VAL A 268 46.28 -4.76 17.43
CA VAL A 268 47.41 -4.51 18.34
C VAL A 268 48.77 -4.69 17.66
N ASN A 269 48.89 -5.63 16.72
CA ASN A 269 50.14 -5.89 15.98
C ASN A 269 50.23 -5.13 14.65
N GLN A 270 49.32 -4.20 14.40
CA GLN A 270 49.26 -3.43 13.16
C GLN A 270 49.87 -2.05 13.38
N SER A 271 51.01 -1.77 12.73
CA SER A 271 51.66 -0.45 12.80
C SER A 271 50.77 0.69 12.31
N GLY A 272 49.82 0.40 11.40
CA GLY A 272 48.87 1.37 10.87
C GLY A 272 47.91 1.92 11.93
N THR A 273 47.49 1.12 12.91
CA THR A 273 46.63 1.54 14.03
C THR A 273 47.23 2.74 14.77
N TYR A 274 48.55 2.72 14.99
CA TYR A 274 49.25 3.76 15.72
C TYR A 274 49.73 4.92 14.83
N GLU A 275 49.87 4.71 13.51
CA GLU A 275 50.21 5.77 12.56
C GLU A 275 49.02 6.68 12.24
N ALA A 276 47.79 6.22 12.49
CA ALA A 276 46.57 6.96 12.24
C ALA A 276 46.32 8.10 13.24
N ILE A 277 46.88 8.01 14.46
CA ILE A 277 46.53 8.95 15.53
C ILE A 277 47.05 10.37 15.30
N SER A 278 46.27 11.34 15.77
CA SER A 278 46.65 12.76 15.84
C SER A 278 47.01 13.17 17.29
N PRO A 279 48.30 13.09 17.69
CA PRO A 279 48.70 13.29 19.09
C PRO A 279 48.82 14.77 19.51
N VAL A 280 48.81 15.69 18.55
CA VAL A 280 48.86 17.15 18.77
C VAL A 280 47.82 17.80 17.87
N ASP A 281 46.62 18.02 18.40
CA ASP A 281 45.50 18.57 17.64
C ASP A 281 44.43 19.20 18.55
N ASP A 282 43.43 19.85 17.96
CA ASP A 282 42.18 20.23 18.64
C ASP A 282 41.17 19.06 18.74
N GLU A 283 41.42 18.00 17.97
CA GLU A 283 40.77 16.68 18.00
C GLU A 283 41.80 15.56 18.25
N VAL A 284 42.16 15.33 19.51
CA VAL A 284 43.26 14.41 19.85
C VAL A 284 42.77 12.96 19.90
N GLU A 285 43.48 12.06 19.23
CA GLU A 285 43.22 10.61 19.27
C GLU A 285 44.21 9.87 20.19
N LEU A 286 43.68 9.00 21.07
CA LEU A 286 44.44 8.29 22.10
C LEU A 286 44.37 6.77 21.91
N ILE A 287 45.45 6.07 22.22
CA ILE A 287 45.46 4.60 22.23
C ILE A 287 45.07 4.08 23.63
N VAL A 288 44.14 3.13 23.73
CA VAL A 288 43.72 2.51 24.99
C VAL A 288 43.98 0.99 24.96
N HIS A 289 44.70 0.48 25.96
CA HIS A 289 45.12 -0.95 26.04
C HIS A 289 44.39 -1.76 27.13
N GLU A 290 43.63 -1.07 27.99
CA GLU A 290 43.01 -1.64 29.18
C GLU A 290 41.79 -0.82 29.61
N ASP A 291 41.05 -1.33 30.60
CA ASP A 291 39.92 -0.64 31.20
C ASP A 291 40.38 0.61 31.96
N LEU A 292 40.12 1.80 31.39
CA LEU A 292 40.46 3.09 32.00
C LEU A 292 39.23 3.71 32.68
N THR A 293 38.82 3.09 33.79
CA THR A 293 37.68 3.54 34.61
C THR A 293 38.12 4.13 35.96
N ASP A 294 37.17 4.76 36.66
CA ASP A 294 37.32 5.30 38.01
C ASP A 294 38.55 6.21 38.25
N GLU A 295 39.57 5.69 38.94
CA GLU A 295 40.78 6.43 39.29
C GLU A 295 41.77 6.55 38.13
N ASP A 296 41.70 5.63 37.16
CA ASP A 296 42.60 5.47 36.02
C ASP A 296 42.00 6.06 34.71
N SER A 297 40.79 6.62 34.79
CA SER A 297 40.13 7.34 33.68
C SER A 297 40.96 8.48 33.10
N VAL A 298 40.80 8.69 31.80
CA VAL A 298 41.43 9.79 31.05
C VAL A 298 41.04 11.12 31.69
N ARG A 299 42.05 11.89 32.11
CA ARG A 299 41.86 13.12 32.88
C ARG A 299 42.61 14.30 32.27
N VAL A 300 41.89 15.39 32.03
CA VAL A 300 42.47 16.67 31.63
C VAL A 300 42.54 17.60 32.84
N ASN A 301 43.73 18.11 33.15
CA ASN A 301 43.96 19.03 34.27
C ASN A 301 44.68 20.29 33.81
N TYR A 302 44.22 21.47 34.24
CA TYR A 302 44.95 22.72 34.03
C TYR A 302 44.85 23.66 35.23
N LEU A 303 45.75 24.65 35.28
CA LEU A 303 45.75 25.69 36.30
C LEU A 303 45.12 26.97 35.74
N ASP A 304 43.94 27.33 36.25
CA ASP A 304 43.29 28.61 35.92
C ASP A 304 43.80 29.72 36.84
N LEU A 305 44.32 30.81 36.28
CA LEU A 305 44.75 31.99 37.03
C LEU A 305 43.55 32.89 37.28
N GLY A 306 42.97 32.78 38.47
CA GLY A 306 41.84 33.60 38.88
C GLY A 306 42.15 35.10 38.86
N GLY A 307 41.10 35.93 38.75
CA GLY A 307 41.22 37.40 38.76
C GLY A 307 41.79 38.01 40.05
N ASP A 308 42.00 37.21 41.09
CA ASP A 308 42.69 37.55 42.33
C ASP A 308 44.20 37.23 42.32
N GLY A 309 44.69 36.62 41.23
CA GLY A 309 46.09 36.25 41.00
C GLY A 309 46.49 34.91 41.62
N VAL A 310 45.53 34.06 42.03
CA VAL A 310 45.77 32.71 42.54
C VAL A 310 45.43 31.68 41.47
N SER A 311 46.34 30.74 41.21
CA SER A 311 46.07 29.61 40.31
C SER A 311 45.29 28.52 41.04
N THR A 312 44.15 28.10 40.48
CA THR A 312 43.34 26.97 40.95
C THR A 312 43.38 25.85 39.92
N GLN A 313 43.59 24.61 40.36
CA GLN A 313 43.50 23.45 39.48
C GLN A 313 42.04 23.16 39.15
N VAL A 314 41.76 23.06 37.85
CA VAL A 314 40.50 22.58 37.28
C VAL A 314 40.81 21.27 36.57
N ALA A 315 39.91 20.31 36.72
CA ALA A 315 40.07 18.95 36.24
C ALA A 315 38.73 18.46 35.68
N ASP A 316 38.78 17.68 34.62
CA ASP A 316 37.67 16.86 34.14
C ASP A 316 38.19 15.48 33.74
N GLN A 317 37.33 14.45 33.79
CA GLN A 317 37.71 13.09 33.42
C GLN A 317 36.58 12.34 32.71
N VAL A 318 36.96 11.47 31.79
CA VAL A 318 36.06 10.58 31.04
C VAL A 318 36.60 9.15 31.14
N ALA A 319 35.70 8.19 31.37
CA ALA A 319 36.07 6.78 31.40
C ALA A 319 36.12 6.21 29.98
N ALA A 320 37.06 5.31 29.72
CA ALA A 320 37.12 4.49 28.51
C ALA A 320 37.01 3.01 28.94
N PRO A 321 35.79 2.51 29.16
CA PRO A 321 35.57 1.15 29.63
C PRO A 321 35.76 0.12 28.50
N THR A 322 36.23 -1.07 28.87
CA THR A 322 36.09 -2.28 28.04
C THR A 322 34.71 -2.91 28.25
N HIS A 323 34.25 -3.70 27.29
CA HIS A 323 32.93 -4.31 27.25
C HIS A 323 33.04 -5.83 27.21
N SER A 324 32.08 -6.55 27.81
CA SER A 324 32.04 -8.01 27.65
C SER A 324 31.32 -8.36 26.37
N GLY A 325 32.02 -9.01 25.46
CA GLY A 325 31.46 -9.52 24.21
C GLY A 325 30.57 -10.75 24.42
N SER A 326 29.67 -11.00 23.47
CA SER A 326 28.88 -12.23 23.40
C SER A 326 28.70 -12.71 21.96
N VAL A 327 28.48 -14.03 21.79
CA VAL A 327 28.20 -14.64 20.50
C VAL A 327 26.98 -15.55 20.58
N THR A 328 26.14 -15.55 19.54
CA THR A 328 24.90 -16.35 19.50
C THR A 328 24.59 -16.84 18.09
N PHE A 329 23.92 -17.98 18.01
CA PHE A 329 23.20 -18.44 16.82
C PHE A 329 21.80 -17.82 16.73
N ASP A 330 21.19 -17.81 15.55
CA ASP A 330 19.84 -17.29 15.32
C ASP A 330 18.72 -18.30 15.59
N ALA A 331 19.03 -19.58 15.75
CA ALA A 331 18.06 -20.64 16.06
C ALA A 331 18.56 -21.68 17.08
N ASP A 332 17.61 -22.34 17.77
CA ASP A 332 17.87 -23.35 18.80
C ASP A 332 18.21 -24.75 18.23
N ASN A 333 17.91 -25.01 16.95
CA ASN A 333 18.27 -26.22 16.20
C ASN A 333 18.31 -25.87 14.70
N TYR A 334 19.13 -26.59 13.94
CA TYR A 334 19.17 -26.49 12.47
C TYR A 334 19.07 -27.87 11.83
N LYS A 335 18.71 -27.91 10.55
CA LYS A 335 18.92 -29.06 9.67
C LYS A 335 20.07 -28.78 8.70
N VAL A 336 20.45 -29.80 7.94
CA VAL A 336 21.44 -29.65 6.87
C VAL A 336 20.97 -28.63 5.84
N ALA A 337 21.92 -27.86 5.28
CA ALA A 337 21.71 -26.78 4.32
C ALA A 337 20.98 -25.52 4.83
N ASP A 338 20.50 -25.52 6.09
CA ASP A 338 20.04 -24.29 6.72
C ASP A 338 21.16 -23.24 6.74
N THR A 339 20.77 -21.98 6.55
CA THR A 339 21.69 -20.84 6.69
C THR A 339 21.76 -20.43 8.16
N VAL A 340 22.94 -20.54 8.73
CA VAL A 340 23.23 -20.18 10.12
C VAL A 340 23.70 -18.74 10.15
N THR A 341 23.06 -17.91 10.97
CA THR A 341 23.54 -16.55 11.24
C THR A 341 24.24 -16.53 12.59
N VAL A 342 25.52 -16.16 12.57
CA VAL A 342 26.33 -15.92 13.76
C VAL A 342 26.32 -14.43 14.05
N THR A 343 25.97 -14.06 15.28
CA THR A 343 25.98 -12.67 15.75
C THR A 343 26.97 -12.52 16.90
N VAL A 344 27.89 -11.55 16.78
CA VAL A 344 28.81 -11.12 17.84
C VAL A 344 28.42 -9.70 18.27
N ASP A 345 28.15 -9.51 19.55
CA ASP A 345 27.86 -8.21 20.17
C ASP A 345 29.03 -7.84 21.07
N ASP A 346 29.92 -6.99 20.55
CA ASP A 346 31.13 -6.52 21.22
C ASP A 346 31.52 -5.10 20.72
N PRO A 347 31.22 -4.05 21.49
CA PRO A 347 31.62 -2.67 21.19
C PRO A 347 33.13 -2.46 21.06
N ASP A 348 33.97 -3.29 21.68
CA ASP A 348 35.43 -3.13 21.66
C ASP A 348 36.06 -3.61 20.33
N LEU A 349 35.29 -4.31 19.50
CA LEU A 349 35.69 -4.67 18.14
C LEU A 349 35.49 -3.56 17.12
N ASN A 350 34.69 -2.53 17.44
CA ASN A 350 34.57 -1.37 16.58
C ASN A 350 35.83 -0.51 16.70
N ILE A 351 36.62 -0.47 15.63
CA ILE A 351 37.90 0.26 15.60
C ILE A 351 37.81 1.62 14.92
N ASP A 352 36.72 1.89 14.18
CA ASP A 352 36.48 3.15 13.47
C ASP A 352 34.98 3.46 13.41
N VAL A 353 34.55 4.46 14.19
CA VAL A 353 33.14 4.88 14.31
C VAL A 353 32.52 5.42 13.01
N GLU A 354 33.34 5.74 12.00
CA GLU A 354 32.87 6.28 10.71
C GLU A 354 32.73 5.21 9.62
N THR A 355 33.33 4.02 9.78
CA THR A 355 33.34 2.97 8.76
C THR A 355 32.87 1.60 9.28
N ILE A 356 32.40 0.75 8.36
CA ILE A 356 31.94 -0.61 8.72
C ILE A 356 33.16 -1.52 8.78
N ASP A 357 33.39 -2.12 9.93
CA ASP A 357 34.43 -3.10 10.14
C ASP A 357 34.07 -4.48 9.56
N VAL A 358 35.06 -5.14 8.95
CA VAL A 358 34.91 -6.48 8.33
C VAL A 358 36.09 -7.36 8.68
N PHE A 359 35.82 -8.45 9.38
CA PHE A 359 36.78 -9.50 9.69
C PHE A 359 36.56 -10.71 8.77
N THR A 360 37.65 -11.28 8.26
CA THR A 360 37.60 -12.38 7.30
C THR A 360 38.21 -13.65 7.86
N VAL A 361 37.86 -14.79 7.30
CA VAL A 361 38.44 -16.08 7.69
C VAL A 361 39.85 -16.22 7.12
N VAL A 362 40.79 -16.66 7.97
CA VAL A 362 42.16 -16.95 7.59
C VAL A 362 42.19 -18.19 6.68
N ARG A 363 42.57 -17.98 5.42
CA ARG A 363 42.66 -19.03 4.41
C ARG A 363 44.01 -19.75 4.45
N TYR A 364 43.99 -21.05 4.13
CA TYR A 364 45.20 -21.81 3.87
C TYR A 364 45.85 -21.35 2.55
N ASP A 365 47.11 -20.91 2.62
CA ASP A 365 47.81 -20.39 1.44
C ASP A 365 48.44 -21.53 0.62
N LEU A 366 47.85 -21.83 -0.54
CA LEU A 366 48.45 -22.74 -1.53
C LEU A 366 49.30 -22.02 -2.59
N ASP A 367 49.34 -20.67 -2.58
CA ASP A 367 49.69 -19.87 -3.76
C ASP A 367 50.92 -18.95 -3.63
N GLU A 368 51.74 -19.08 -2.58
CA GLU A 368 53.09 -18.51 -2.59
C GLU A 368 54.13 -19.56 -2.98
N ASP A 369 54.98 -19.22 -3.97
CA ASP A 369 56.15 -19.96 -4.48
C ASP A 369 57.19 -20.21 -3.37
N THR A 370 56.80 -20.98 -2.36
CA THR A 370 57.67 -21.59 -1.36
C THR A 370 58.37 -22.73 -2.06
N VAL A 371 59.39 -22.36 -2.84
CA VAL A 371 60.46 -23.25 -3.27
C VAL A 371 60.87 -24.08 -2.06
N LEU A 372 60.58 -25.37 -2.15
CA LEU A 372 61.08 -26.41 -1.25
C LEU A 372 62.62 -26.41 -1.35
N ASP A 373 63.32 -25.51 -0.64
CA ASP A 373 64.77 -25.59 -0.51
C ASP A 373 65.12 -26.77 0.40
N THR A 374 65.20 -27.93 -0.24
CA THR A 374 65.68 -29.19 0.36
C THR A 374 67.21 -29.21 0.54
N SER A 375 67.89 -28.07 0.40
CA SER A 375 69.34 -27.98 0.52
C SER A 375 69.79 -26.80 1.38
N THR A 376 69.82 -27.02 2.70
CA THR A 376 70.86 -26.56 3.67
C THR A 376 70.39 -25.98 5.00
N SER A 377 69.23 -26.36 5.54
CA SER A 377 68.99 -26.28 7.01
C SER A 377 67.92 -27.29 7.47
N PRO A 378 68.16 -28.13 8.49
CA PRO A 378 67.14 -29.07 9.00
C PRO A 378 66.05 -28.43 9.88
N ASN A 379 65.99 -27.10 10.02
CA ASN A 379 65.11 -26.42 10.99
C ASN A 379 64.32 -25.25 10.38
N ARG A 380 63.80 -25.35 9.14
CA ARG A 380 62.71 -24.46 8.72
C ARG A 380 61.41 -25.24 8.89
N ARG A 381 60.81 -25.08 10.07
CA ARG A 381 59.44 -25.52 10.36
C ARG A 381 58.57 -24.82 9.31
N ILE A 382 57.81 -25.58 8.52
CA ILE A 382 56.66 -25.03 7.78
C ILE A 382 55.81 -24.41 8.89
N LEU A 383 55.69 -23.09 8.93
CA LEU A 383 54.74 -22.42 9.81
C LEU A 383 53.38 -22.86 9.27
N VAL A 384 52.74 -23.81 9.97
CA VAL A 384 51.32 -24.07 9.76
C VAL A 384 50.65 -22.86 10.36
N GLU A 385 49.92 -22.10 9.54
CA GLU A 385 49.11 -20.99 10.01
C GLU A 385 48.18 -21.51 11.10
N ALA A 386 48.31 -20.98 12.32
CA ALA A 386 47.62 -21.49 13.50
C ALA A 386 46.13 -21.11 13.50
N ALA A 387 45.78 -19.98 12.88
CA ALA A 387 44.43 -19.44 12.81
C ALA A 387 43.65 -19.90 11.56
N VAL A 388 44.13 -20.88 10.79
CA VAL A 388 43.44 -21.37 9.57
C VAL A 388 41.99 -21.80 9.86
N ASP A 389 41.07 -21.45 8.96
CA ASP A 389 39.62 -21.64 9.08
C ASP A 389 38.99 -20.99 10.32
N THR A 390 39.64 -19.97 10.88
CA THR A 390 39.06 -19.11 11.91
C THR A 390 38.96 -17.68 11.41
N VAL A 391 37.96 -16.93 11.85
CA VAL A 391 37.91 -15.48 11.66
C VAL A 391 39.06 -14.89 12.45
N GLY A 392 39.87 -14.03 11.84
CA GLY A 392 41.04 -13.48 12.52
C GLY A 392 42.13 -12.99 11.60
N GLU A 393 43.34 -12.84 12.16
CA GLU A 393 44.54 -12.42 11.44
C GLU A 393 45.59 -13.54 11.32
N ARG A 394 46.30 -13.50 10.19
CA ARG A 394 47.38 -14.45 9.87
C ARG A 394 48.72 -13.98 10.42
N ASP A 395 49.65 -14.92 10.59
CA ASP A 395 51.04 -14.70 11.05
C ASP A 395 51.18 -14.21 12.51
N TYR A 396 50.14 -14.34 13.34
CA TYR A 396 50.15 -13.92 14.75
C TYR A 396 50.66 -15.02 15.70
N GLY A 397 50.88 -16.23 15.18
CA GLY A 397 51.39 -17.36 15.92
C GLY A 397 50.43 -17.86 17.00
N VAL A 398 50.97 -18.29 18.14
CA VAL A 398 50.21 -18.81 19.28
C VAL A 398 50.47 -17.99 20.54
N ASN A 399 49.44 -17.85 21.38
CA ASN A 399 49.51 -17.14 22.66
C ASN A 399 50.25 -17.97 23.73
N SER A 400 50.33 -17.44 24.96
CA SER A 400 50.97 -18.13 26.09
C SER A 400 50.30 -19.46 26.51
N LYS A 401 49.10 -19.75 26.00
CA LYS A 401 48.30 -20.97 26.23
C LYS A 401 48.38 -22.00 25.07
N ASP A 402 49.27 -21.79 24.09
CA ASP A 402 49.40 -22.61 22.86
C ASP A 402 48.15 -22.54 21.93
N GLU A 403 47.31 -21.52 22.06
CA GLU A 403 46.14 -21.28 21.20
C GLU A 403 46.47 -20.26 20.09
N PRO A 404 45.79 -20.28 18.93
CA PRO A 404 46.04 -19.30 17.87
C PRO A 404 45.78 -17.87 18.35
N PHE A 405 46.81 -17.02 18.35
CA PHE A 405 46.70 -15.66 18.92
C PHE A 405 45.85 -14.73 18.04
N GLY A 406 45.93 -14.90 16.72
CA GLY A 406 45.15 -14.11 15.76
C GLY A 406 43.69 -14.54 15.63
N ARG A 407 43.23 -15.58 16.34
CA ARG A 407 41.85 -16.07 16.26
C ARG A 407 40.88 -15.12 16.99
N LEU A 408 39.87 -14.69 16.26
CA LEU A 408 38.69 -13.97 16.77
C LEU A 408 37.52 -14.93 17.02
N LEU A 409 37.19 -15.78 16.04
CA LEU A 409 36.04 -16.68 16.09
C LEU A 409 36.28 -17.98 15.33
N ASP A 410 35.83 -19.12 15.86
CA ASP A 410 35.80 -20.41 15.16
C ASP A 410 34.46 -21.15 15.31
N ILE A 411 34.22 -22.09 14.39
CA ILE A 411 33.05 -22.99 14.37
C ILE A 411 33.52 -24.44 14.55
N THR A 412 32.80 -25.21 15.35
CA THR A 412 33.06 -26.63 15.61
C THR A 412 31.85 -27.50 15.27
N PHE A 413 32.08 -28.74 14.87
CA PHE A 413 31.07 -29.81 14.74
C PHE A 413 31.52 -31.01 15.60
N ASP A 414 30.62 -31.58 16.42
CA ASP A 414 30.93 -32.68 17.37
C ASP A 414 32.18 -32.39 18.23
N ASP A 415 32.26 -31.19 18.82
CA ASP A 415 33.39 -30.68 19.61
C ASP A 415 34.74 -30.52 18.85
N GLU A 416 34.76 -30.59 17.51
CA GLU A 416 35.97 -30.48 16.69
C GLU A 416 35.94 -29.29 15.73
N ARG A 417 37.04 -28.52 15.63
CA ARG A 417 37.12 -27.35 14.73
C ARG A 417 36.87 -27.74 13.29
N TRP A 418 35.97 -27.02 12.62
CA TRP A 418 35.71 -27.18 11.20
C TRP A 418 36.83 -26.58 10.36
N THR A 419 37.77 -27.43 9.93
CA THR A 419 38.94 -27.00 9.14
C THR A 419 39.27 -27.95 7.99
N GLU A 420 39.71 -27.37 6.88
CA GLU A 420 40.23 -28.08 5.71
C GLU A 420 41.57 -28.79 5.99
N THR A 421 42.20 -28.50 7.13
CA THR A 421 43.42 -29.19 7.58
C THR A 421 43.17 -30.69 7.83
N ASN A 422 41.93 -31.07 8.16
CA ASN A 422 41.51 -32.46 8.31
C ASN A 422 41.32 -33.08 6.91
N ASN A 423 42.29 -33.87 6.45
CA ASN A 423 42.30 -34.40 5.09
C ASN A 423 41.32 -35.58 4.89
N CYS A 424 40.10 -35.28 4.46
CA CYS A 424 39.12 -36.26 3.94
C CYS A 424 38.75 -35.93 2.48
N ASP A 425 38.55 -36.95 1.63
CA ASP A 425 38.40 -36.81 0.15
C ASP A 425 36.99 -36.31 -0.26
N LEU A 426 36.52 -35.23 0.37
CA LEU A 426 35.25 -34.58 0.10
C LEU A 426 35.34 -33.72 -1.16
N SER A 427 34.30 -33.77 -1.99
CA SER A 427 34.21 -33.00 -3.24
C SER A 427 32.84 -32.36 -3.36
N GLY A 428 32.79 -31.05 -3.59
CA GLY A 428 31.54 -30.30 -3.78
C GLY A 428 30.80 -29.95 -2.48
N ILE A 429 31.50 -30.05 -1.34
CA ILE A 429 31.02 -29.70 0.00
C ILE A 429 32.09 -28.80 0.64
N ASP A 430 31.69 -27.83 1.45
CA ASP A 430 32.59 -26.94 2.18
C ASP A 430 33.37 -27.72 3.26
N THR A 431 34.70 -27.70 3.17
CA THR A 431 35.60 -28.50 4.03
C THR A 431 36.10 -27.74 5.26
N GLY A 432 35.82 -26.44 5.34
CA GLY A 432 36.19 -25.57 6.47
C GLY A 432 35.49 -24.21 6.36
N LEU A 433 35.52 -23.42 7.43
CA LEU A 433 34.82 -22.13 7.47
C LEU A 433 35.29 -21.16 6.36
N ALA A 434 36.54 -21.27 5.88
CA ALA A 434 37.03 -20.42 4.81
C ALA A 434 36.35 -20.71 3.45
N SER A 435 35.94 -21.97 3.22
CA SER A 435 35.37 -22.41 1.94
C SER A 435 33.95 -21.91 1.70
N THR A 436 33.20 -21.63 2.77
CA THR A 436 31.86 -21.04 2.71
C THR A 436 31.88 -19.58 2.25
N GLY A 437 33.04 -18.92 2.37
CA GLY A 437 33.17 -17.47 2.16
C GLY A 437 32.73 -16.63 3.34
N PHE A 438 32.59 -17.20 4.54
CA PHE A 438 32.18 -16.52 5.77
C PHE A 438 32.98 -15.23 6.01
N THR A 439 32.27 -14.15 6.34
CA THR A 439 32.84 -12.87 6.78
C THR A 439 32.02 -12.34 7.93
N LEU A 440 32.69 -11.90 8.98
CA LEU A 440 32.05 -11.27 10.13
C LEU A 440 32.05 -9.76 9.90
N LYS A 441 30.86 -9.19 9.69
CA LYS A 441 30.70 -7.80 9.25
C LYS A 441 29.87 -7.00 10.25
N GLU A 442 30.33 -5.79 10.54
CA GLU A 442 29.58 -4.86 11.38
C GLU A 442 28.27 -4.41 10.72
N THR A 443 27.19 -4.36 11.49
CA THR A 443 25.84 -4.03 11.00
C THR A 443 25.68 -2.54 10.67
N ALA A 444 26.38 -1.67 11.39
CA ALA A 444 26.53 -0.24 11.11
C ALA A 444 27.83 0.26 11.76
N ALA A 445 28.47 1.29 11.20
CA ALA A 445 29.81 1.80 11.58
C ALA A 445 30.06 2.16 13.06
N ASP A 446 29.04 2.18 13.90
CA ASP A 446 29.17 2.49 15.34
C ASP A 446 28.24 1.58 16.16
N SER A 447 28.12 0.32 15.75
CA SER A 447 27.17 -0.60 16.37
C SER A 447 27.82 -1.52 17.38
N GLY A 448 29.08 -1.92 17.15
CA GLY A 448 29.69 -3.02 17.91
C GLY A 448 29.00 -4.37 17.67
N LEU A 449 28.09 -4.45 16.70
CA LEU A 449 27.30 -5.64 16.41
C LEU A 449 27.69 -6.18 15.05
N PHE A 450 28.21 -7.40 15.03
CA PHE A 450 28.74 -8.06 13.86
C PHE A 450 27.94 -9.31 13.51
N THR A 451 27.73 -9.54 12.22
CA THR A 451 26.99 -10.70 11.71
C THR A 451 27.76 -11.38 10.59
N GLY A 452 27.72 -12.70 10.53
CA GLY A 452 28.19 -13.50 9.40
C GLY A 452 27.33 -14.74 9.23
N ASP A 453 27.24 -15.25 8.01
CA ASP A 453 26.40 -16.39 7.66
C ASP A 453 27.14 -17.48 6.86
N PHE A 454 26.70 -18.72 7.03
CA PHE A 454 27.13 -19.88 6.24
C PHE A 454 26.03 -20.95 6.19
N GLN A 455 26.09 -21.87 5.22
CA GLN A 455 25.20 -23.02 5.15
C GLN A 455 25.79 -24.24 5.85
N ILE A 456 24.97 -25.01 6.58
CA ILE A 456 25.41 -26.25 7.21
C ILE A 456 25.73 -27.30 6.14
N PRO A 457 26.96 -27.84 6.11
CA PRO A 457 27.31 -28.87 5.14
C PRO A 457 26.63 -30.21 5.49
N THR A 458 26.40 -31.06 4.49
CA THR A 458 25.90 -32.44 4.68
C THR A 458 26.91 -33.33 5.40
N LEU A 459 28.20 -33.06 5.21
CA LEU A 459 29.31 -33.81 5.79
C LEU A 459 30.43 -32.87 6.27
N TYR A 460 31.14 -33.24 7.32
CA TYR A 460 32.37 -32.57 7.77
C TYR A 460 33.56 -33.56 7.85
N CYS A 461 34.79 -33.04 7.87
CA CYS A 461 36.01 -33.84 8.07
C CYS A 461 36.40 -33.90 9.55
N PRO A 462 36.09 -34.98 10.29
CA PRO A 462 36.55 -35.13 11.67
C PRO A 462 38.07 -35.33 11.73
N ALA A 463 38.70 -34.83 12.78
CA ALA A 463 40.11 -35.01 13.10
C ALA A 463 40.45 -36.49 13.37
N GLU A 464 39.51 -37.25 13.96
CA GLU A 464 39.65 -38.69 14.28
C GLU A 464 38.44 -39.50 13.73
N PRO A 465 38.38 -39.83 12.42
CA PRO A 465 37.23 -40.49 11.79
C PRO A 465 36.94 -41.90 12.33
N ARG A 466 35.65 -42.24 12.53
CA ARG A 466 35.21 -43.60 12.89
C ARG A 466 35.13 -44.51 11.64
N PRO A 467 35.09 -45.86 11.80
CA PRO A 467 34.96 -46.77 10.66
C PRO A 467 33.66 -46.51 9.88
N GLY A 468 33.76 -46.19 8.58
CA GLY A 468 32.64 -45.76 7.75
C GLY A 468 32.60 -44.26 7.44
N GLU A 469 33.37 -43.44 8.17
CA GLU A 469 33.47 -41.98 7.99
C GLU A 469 34.76 -41.57 7.26
N GLU A 470 35.45 -42.51 6.60
CA GLU A 470 36.74 -42.22 5.92
C GLU A 470 36.61 -41.23 4.75
N PHE A 471 35.38 -40.94 4.33
CA PHE A 471 35.01 -39.99 3.27
C PHE A 471 34.16 -38.82 3.81
N GLY A 472 34.18 -38.57 5.13
CA GLY A 472 33.38 -37.55 5.81
C GLY A 472 32.38 -38.17 6.78
N ALA A 473 32.08 -37.44 7.86
CA ALA A 473 31.04 -37.77 8.84
C ALA A 473 29.81 -36.89 8.61
N THR A 474 28.62 -37.42 8.85
CA THR A 474 27.37 -36.63 8.78
C THR A 474 27.33 -35.58 9.88
N THR A 475 26.82 -34.40 9.54
CA THR A 475 26.50 -33.33 10.49
C THR A 475 25.13 -33.59 11.16
N THR A 476 24.22 -34.31 10.51
CA THR A 476 22.93 -34.67 11.10
C THR A 476 23.12 -35.52 12.36
N GLY A 477 22.54 -35.09 13.48
CA GLY A 477 22.63 -35.78 14.76
C GLY A 477 23.84 -35.38 15.62
N THR A 478 24.68 -34.44 15.16
CA THR A 478 25.77 -33.83 15.97
C THR A 478 25.33 -32.49 16.55
N ASP A 479 26.18 -31.90 17.38
CA ASP A 479 26.13 -30.48 17.77
C ASP A 479 27.10 -29.63 16.94
N MET A 480 26.81 -28.34 16.91
CA MET A 480 27.60 -27.29 16.30
C MET A 480 27.78 -26.17 17.33
N GLU A 481 28.99 -25.65 17.46
CA GLU A 481 29.31 -24.57 18.39
C GLU A 481 30.01 -23.42 17.68
N VAL A 482 29.85 -22.22 18.23
CA VAL A 482 30.61 -21.04 17.87
C VAL A 482 31.39 -20.58 19.09
N ASN A 483 32.69 -20.34 18.93
CA ASN A 483 33.55 -19.83 19.99
C ASN A 483 34.15 -18.48 19.57
N TYR A 484 33.95 -17.46 20.40
CA TYR A 484 34.43 -16.09 20.23
C TYR A 484 35.44 -15.75 21.33
N VAL A 485 36.59 -15.19 20.93
CA VAL A 485 37.62 -14.70 21.86
C VAL A 485 37.41 -13.21 22.10
N ASP A 486 36.83 -12.89 23.26
CA ASP A 486 36.74 -11.52 23.78
C ASP A 486 38.13 -11.12 24.30
N TYR A 487 38.78 -10.19 23.59
CA TYR A 487 40.14 -9.78 23.90
C TYR A 487 40.23 -9.01 25.21
N ARG A 488 39.19 -8.29 25.63
CA ARG A 488 39.14 -7.56 26.89
C ARG A 488 37.68 -7.47 27.34
N ASP A 489 37.30 -8.32 28.28
CA ASP A 489 35.98 -8.23 28.86
C ASP A 489 35.82 -6.94 29.71
N ALA A 490 34.63 -6.68 30.26
CA ALA A 490 34.39 -5.55 31.16
C ALA A 490 35.22 -5.55 32.46
N SER A 491 36.08 -6.54 32.69
CA SER A 491 37.07 -6.58 33.77
C SER A 491 38.53 -6.47 33.30
N GLY A 492 38.75 -6.35 31.98
CA GLY A 492 40.05 -6.21 31.33
C GLY A 492 40.81 -7.53 31.11
N GLU A 493 40.12 -8.68 31.19
CA GLU A 493 40.68 -10.03 31.01
C GLU A 493 40.34 -10.59 29.61
N ILE A 494 41.21 -11.45 29.06
CA ILE A 494 40.92 -12.20 27.82
C ILE A 494 40.09 -13.44 28.15
N ILE A 495 38.89 -13.58 27.57
CA ILE A 495 38.00 -14.74 27.77
C ILE A 495 37.51 -15.34 26.45
N GLU A 496 37.10 -16.61 26.49
CA GLU A 496 36.38 -17.26 25.40
C GLU A 496 34.92 -17.45 25.80
N VAL A 497 34.00 -17.02 24.94
CA VAL A 497 32.56 -17.18 25.09
C VAL A 497 32.00 -17.91 23.87
N GLY A 498 30.90 -18.64 24.02
CA GLY A 498 30.36 -19.44 22.93
C GLY A 498 28.89 -19.80 23.09
N ASP A 499 28.32 -20.30 21.99
CA ASP A 499 26.95 -20.82 21.89
C ASP A 499 26.95 -22.19 21.20
N SER A 500 25.94 -23.02 21.45
CA SER A 500 25.88 -24.42 21.00
C SER A 500 24.47 -24.81 20.56
N VAL A 501 24.37 -25.52 19.44
CA VAL A 501 23.11 -25.91 18.82
C VAL A 501 23.15 -27.35 18.32
N GLY A 502 22.00 -28.05 18.34
CA GLY A 502 21.89 -29.41 17.80
C GLY A 502 21.44 -29.43 16.33
N LEU A 503 22.00 -30.34 15.54
CA LEU A 503 21.64 -30.57 14.15
C LEU A 503 20.70 -31.78 14.04
N ARG A 504 19.47 -31.58 13.54
CA ARG A 504 18.42 -32.62 13.55
C ARG A 504 17.70 -32.72 12.21
N ALA A 505 17.28 -33.94 11.88
CA ALA A 505 16.39 -34.24 10.77
C ALA A 505 14.90 -34.05 11.18
N ASN A 506 14.00 -33.99 10.21
CA ASN A 506 12.56 -33.89 10.39
C ASN A 506 11.90 -35.22 10.06
N THR A 507 10.91 -35.63 10.84
CA THR A 507 10.14 -36.83 10.49
C THR A 507 9.19 -36.52 9.33
N GLY A 508 9.41 -37.15 8.19
CA GLY A 508 8.57 -37.02 7.00
C GLY A 508 7.16 -37.59 7.18
N SER A 509 6.22 -37.09 6.38
CA SER A 509 4.81 -37.51 6.37
C SER A 509 4.25 -37.58 4.95
N VAL A 510 3.22 -38.41 4.74
CA VAL A 510 2.50 -38.51 3.45
C VAL A 510 1.01 -38.30 3.66
N SER A 511 0.36 -37.63 2.71
CA SER A 511 -1.09 -37.41 2.68
C SER A 511 -1.63 -37.44 1.26
N LEU A 512 -2.80 -38.04 1.10
CA LEU A 512 -3.62 -37.95 -0.11
C LEU A 512 -4.46 -36.67 -0.09
N ASP A 513 -4.78 -36.14 -1.26
CA ASP A 513 -5.63 -34.96 -1.42
C ASP A 513 -7.10 -35.21 -1.04
N ARG A 514 -7.55 -36.48 -1.08
CA ARG A 514 -8.90 -36.88 -0.68
C ARG A 514 -8.92 -38.12 0.22
N THR A 515 -9.96 -38.21 1.04
CA THR A 515 -10.27 -39.45 1.79
C THR A 515 -11.17 -40.40 1.01
N VAL A 516 -11.87 -39.89 0.00
CA VAL A 516 -12.78 -40.64 -0.88
C VAL A 516 -12.63 -40.10 -2.30
N TYR A 517 -12.30 -40.97 -3.25
CA TYR A 517 -12.22 -40.65 -4.68
C TYR A 517 -13.46 -41.20 -5.41
N PRO A 518 -13.89 -40.56 -6.51
CA PRO A 518 -14.85 -41.18 -7.43
C PRO A 518 -14.24 -42.41 -8.10
N VAL A 519 -15.10 -43.29 -8.63
CA VAL A 519 -14.64 -44.40 -9.46
C VAL A 519 -14.46 -43.90 -10.90
N PRO A 520 -13.24 -44.01 -11.50
CA PRO A 520 -13.00 -43.69 -12.90
C PRO A 520 -13.90 -44.50 -13.83
N PHE A 521 -14.27 -43.94 -14.98
CA PHE A 521 -15.14 -44.59 -15.97
C PHE A 521 -14.46 -44.74 -17.32
N GLY A 522 -14.70 -45.87 -17.98
CA GLY A 522 -14.05 -46.22 -19.24
C GLY A 522 -14.64 -47.46 -19.90
N ALA A 523 -13.92 -47.99 -20.88
CA ALA A 523 -14.37 -49.13 -21.68
C ALA A 523 -14.17 -50.47 -20.94
N ASP A 524 -15.24 -51.18 -20.53
CA ASP A 524 -15.15 -52.55 -19.95
C ASP A 524 -14.14 -53.45 -20.71
N PHE A 525 -13.43 -54.35 -20.02
CA PHE A 525 -12.63 -55.49 -20.54
C PHE A 525 -13.18 -56.24 -21.77
N ARG A 526 -14.49 -56.18 -22.03
CA ARG A 526 -15.15 -56.77 -23.21
C ARG A 526 -15.34 -55.80 -24.38
N GLY A 527 -15.06 -54.52 -24.18
CA GLY A 527 -15.34 -53.41 -25.08
C GLY A 527 -16.83 -53.11 -25.23
N GLU A 528 -17.64 -53.43 -24.21
CA GLU A 528 -19.12 -53.41 -24.28
C GLU A 528 -19.76 -52.15 -23.65
N PHE A 529 -19.11 -51.44 -22.72
CA PHE A 529 -19.66 -50.26 -22.06
C PHE A 529 -18.69 -49.06 -22.19
N ASN A 530 -19.14 -47.96 -22.79
CA ASN A 530 -18.59 -46.61 -22.63
C ASN A 530 -19.68 -45.78 -21.95
N PHE A 531 -19.34 -44.76 -21.15
CA PHE A 531 -20.32 -43.91 -20.46
C PHE A 531 -21.30 -43.27 -21.46
N PRO A 532 -22.56 -43.74 -21.56
CA PRO A 532 -23.53 -43.20 -22.51
C PRO A 532 -24.07 -41.85 -22.03
N ILE A 533 -24.33 -40.93 -22.95
CA ILE A 533 -24.89 -39.62 -22.60
C ILE A 533 -26.39 -39.73 -22.23
N HIS A 534 -27.11 -40.71 -22.79
CA HIS A 534 -28.54 -40.97 -22.55
C HIS A 534 -28.84 -42.47 -22.44
N ALA A 535 -29.88 -42.84 -21.68
CA ALA A 535 -30.33 -44.23 -21.52
C ALA A 535 -30.68 -44.93 -22.85
N GLU A 536 -31.22 -44.18 -23.84
CA GLU A 536 -31.58 -44.73 -25.17
C GLU A 536 -30.36 -44.93 -26.10
N GLY A 537 -29.19 -44.39 -25.74
CA GLY A 537 -27.95 -44.35 -26.51
C GLY A 537 -27.12 -45.64 -26.53
N GLN A 538 -27.67 -46.80 -26.13
CA GLN A 538 -26.95 -48.09 -26.06
C GLN A 538 -26.64 -48.73 -27.45
N ILE A 539 -26.13 -47.95 -28.41
CA ILE A 539 -25.69 -48.38 -29.74
C ILE A 539 -24.17 -48.31 -29.79
N SER A 540 -23.48 -49.40 -30.15
CA SER A 540 -22.01 -49.51 -30.10
C SER A 540 -21.24 -48.22 -30.48
N PRO A 541 -20.23 -47.79 -29.70
CA PRO A 541 -19.47 -46.53 -29.89
C PRO A 541 -18.83 -46.35 -31.28
N ILE A 542 -18.69 -47.45 -32.03
CA ILE A 542 -18.16 -47.46 -33.40
C ILE A 542 -19.15 -46.85 -34.41
N GLU A 543 -20.46 -46.90 -34.12
CA GLU A 543 -21.51 -46.42 -35.03
C GLU A 543 -21.83 -44.94 -34.82
N ASP A 544 -21.76 -44.43 -33.58
CA ASP A 544 -21.96 -43.00 -33.28
C ASP A 544 -21.19 -42.56 -32.02
N PRO A 545 -19.97 -42.00 -32.16
CA PRO A 545 -19.13 -41.65 -31.03
C PRO A 545 -19.59 -40.40 -30.26
N SER A 546 -20.54 -39.61 -30.77
CA SER A 546 -21.05 -38.42 -30.07
C SER A 546 -22.03 -38.72 -28.94
N ASN A 547 -22.44 -39.98 -28.75
CA ASN A 547 -23.36 -40.40 -27.69
C ASN A 547 -22.65 -40.93 -26.44
N TYR A 548 -21.33 -40.74 -26.34
CA TYR A 548 -20.51 -41.29 -25.26
C TYR A 548 -19.52 -40.24 -24.73
N LEU A 549 -19.29 -40.24 -23.42
CA LEU A 549 -18.15 -39.51 -22.84
C LEU A 549 -16.83 -40.24 -23.16
N PRO A 550 -15.72 -39.49 -23.27
CA PRO A 550 -14.37 -40.06 -23.24
C PRO A 550 -14.10 -40.83 -21.94
N GLU A 551 -13.02 -41.60 -21.92
CA GLU A 551 -12.54 -42.22 -20.69
C GLU A 551 -12.19 -41.14 -19.65
N GLY A 552 -12.75 -41.28 -18.46
CA GLY A 552 -12.49 -40.44 -17.31
C GLY A 552 -11.43 -41.07 -16.42
N VAL A 553 -10.17 -40.68 -16.62
CA VAL A 553 -9.04 -41.07 -15.77
C VAL A 553 -9.00 -40.16 -14.55
N LEU A 554 -8.82 -40.75 -13.36
CA LEU A 554 -8.71 -40.01 -12.10
C LEU A 554 -7.26 -39.60 -11.87
N THR A 555 -7.04 -38.33 -11.53
CA THR A 555 -5.75 -37.83 -11.05
C THR A 555 -5.74 -37.84 -9.53
N ILE A 556 -4.71 -38.45 -8.94
CA ILE A 556 -4.47 -38.46 -7.49
C ILE A 556 -3.23 -37.62 -7.19
N HIS A 557 -3.34 -36.75 -6.21
CA HIS A 557 -2.24 -35.94 -5.72
C HIS A 557 -1.79 -36.44 -4.35
N ALA A 558 -0.60 -37.04 -4.30
CA ALA A 558 0.02 -37.41 -3.02
C ALA A 558 1.09 -36.39 -2.65
N ARG A 559 0.95 -35.84 -1.43
CA ARG A 559 1.90 -34.87 -0.87
C ARG A 559 2.78 -35.54 0.17
N ILE A 560 4.08 -35.37 0.02
CA ILE A 560 5.12 -35.81 0.93
C ILE A 560 5.68 -34.55 1.59
N ASN A 561 5.43 -34.38 2.87
CA ASN A 561 6.00 -33.29 3.66
C ASN A 561 7.23 -33.82 4.38
N ASP A 562 8.40 -33.51 3.82
CA ASP A 562 9.71 -33.88 4.34
C ASP A 562 10.72 -32.74 4.10
N PRO A 563 10.84 -31.81 5.08
CA PRO A 563 11.74 -30.67 4.99
C PRO A 563 13.23 -31.01 4.87
N ASP A 564 13.65 -32.27 5.04
CA ASP A 564 15.06 -32.64 4.93
C ASP A 564 15.54 -32.70 3.48
N PHE A 565 14.62 -32.81 2.53
CA PHE A 565 14.92 -32.73 1.10
C PHE A 565 14.91 -31.30 0.55
N ASP A 566 14.43 -30.33 1.32
CA ASP A 566 14.53 -28.89 1.01
C ASP A 566 15.92 -28.40 1.39
N VAL A 567 16.82 -28.33 0.42
CA VAL A 567 18.27 -28.09 0.62
C VAL A 567 18.75 -26.80 -0.03
N SER A 568 17.95 -26.21 -0.92
CA SER A 568 18.31 -25.00 -1.64
C SER A 568 17.57 -23.81 -1.07
N ALA A 569 18.28 -22.71 -0.79
CA ALA A 569 17.68 -21.52 -0.17
C ALA A 569 16.78 -20.67 -1.12
N SER A 570 16.59 -21.11 -2.37
CA SER A 570 15.77 -20.40 -3.37
C SER A 570 15.53 -21.22 -4.66
N GLY A 571 15.53 -22.55 -4.58
CA GLY A 571 15.31 -23.46 -5.70
C GLY A 571 14.18 -24.44 -5.42
N GLU A 572 13.66 -25.09 -6.46
CA GLU A 572 12.80 -26.26 -6.29
C GLU A 572 13.68 -27.48 -6.11
N ASP A 573 13.55 -28.15 -4.96
CA ASP A 573 14.27 -29.38 -4.68
C ASP A 573 13.51 -30.63 -5.13
N LYS A 574 14.15 -31.79 -5.02
CA LYS A 574 13.56 -33.06 -5.43
C LYS A 574 13.85 -34.18 -4.46
N ILE A 575 12.84 -35.00 -4.21
CA ILE A 575 13.05 -36.36 -3.70
C ILE A 575 13.52 -37.20 -4.90
N SER A 576 14.81 -37.53 -4.91
CA SER A 576 15.49 -38.24 -6.00
C SER A 576 16.48 -39.27 -5.45
N ILE A 577 15.99 -40.17 -4.60
CA ILE A 577 16.80 -41.16 -3.89
C ILE A 577 16.25 -42.56 -4.13
N THR A 578 17.12 -43.58 -4.02
CA THR A 578 16.71 -44.98 -4.02
C THR A 578 16.75 -45.53 -2.61
N THR A 579 15.69 -46.19 -2.17
CA THR A 579 15.61 -46.86 -0.86
C THR A 579 16.28 -48.23 -0.92
N ASN A 580 17.61 -48.29 -1.12
CA ASN A 580 18.32 -49.56 -0.92
C ASN A 580 18.32 -49.89 0.57
N ARG A 581 17.49 -50.85 1.02
CA ARG A 581 17.68 -51.45 2.34
C ARG A 581 19.02 -52.17 2.29
N ASN A 582 20.02 -51.59 2.92
CA ASN A 582 21.33 -52.21 3.04
C ASN A 582 21.20 -53.37 4.04
N ASP A 583 20.67 -54.53 3.61
CA ASP A 583 20.88 -55.77 4.36
C ASP A 583 22.39 -56.00 4.35
N SER A 584 22.93 -56.08 5.56
CA SER A 584 24.29 -56.46 5.91
C SER A 584 24.82 -57.78 5.30
N ASP A 585 24.15 -58.41 4.32
CA ASP A 585 24.71 -59.53 3.56
C ASP A 585 25.80 -59.07 2.58
N THR A 586 26.98 -58.87 3.15
CA THR A 586 28.24 -58.87 2.40
C THR A 586 28.59 -60.28 1.90
N ASN A 587 27.76 -60.88 1.04
CA ASN A 587 28.20 -62.05 0.30
C ASN A 587 29.12 -61.62 -0.84
N ARG A 588 30.36 -62.09 -0.73
CA ARG A 588 31.53 -61.68 -1.50
C ARG A 588 31.57 -62.32 -2.89
N ASP A 589 30.46 -62.23 -3.59
CA ASP A 589 30.16 -62.81 -4.89
C ASP A 589 29.50 -61.69 -5.70
N GLY A 590 30.27 -60.97 -6.53
CA GLY A 590 29.79 -59.84 -7.31
C GLY A 590 28.82 -60.24 -8.43
N SER A 591 27.68 -60.82 -8.08
CA SER A 591 26.59 -61.18 -8.97
C SER A 591 25.22 -60.74 -8.45
N ASN A 592 25.11 -59.63 -7.72
CA ASN A 592 23.80 -58.99 -7.59
C ASN A 592 23.53 -58.21 -8.88
N ILE A 593 23.08 -58.95 -9.89
CA ILE A 593 22.42 -58.43 -11.07
C ILE A 593 20.93 -58.60 -10.72
N ASP A 594 20.23 -57.46 -10.63
CA ASP A 594 18.78 -57.30 -10.75
C ASP A 594 17.86 -58.43 -10.27
N GLY A 595 17.15 -58.23 -9.15
CA GLY A 595 15.96 -59.04 -8.88
C GLY A 595 15.29 -58.80 -7.53
N ILE A 596 13.97 -58.61 -7.59
CA ILE A 596 13.02 -58.86 -6.49
C ILE A 596 13.30 -60.24 -5.88
N ASP A 597 13.53 -60.35 -4.57
CA ASP A 597 13.56 -61.66 -3.89
C ASP A 597 12.14 -62.06 -3.48
N PHE A 598 11.74 -63.29 -3.83
CA PHE A 598 10.55 -63.90 -3.24
C PHE A 598 11.01 -64.67 -2.02
N ASN A 599 10.89 -64.05 -0.85
CA ASN A 599 10.99 -64.83 0.38
C ASN A 599 9.85 -65.87 0.42
N ASN A 600 10.08 -66.94 1.19
CA ASN A 600 9.40 -68.23 1.07
C ASN A 600 7.92 -68.23 1.57
N ASP A 601 7.31 -67.05 1.74
CA ASP A 601 5.98 -66.81 2.29
C ASP A 601 5.01 -66.04 1.35
N GLU A 602 5.35 -65.89 0.07
CA GLU A 602 4.52 -65.20 -0.95
C GLU A 602 4.31 -63.69 -0.67
N ILE A 603 5.20 -63.07 0.11
CA ILE A 603 5.28 -61.61 0.28
C ILE A 603 6.34 -61.08 -0.70
N VAL A 604 6.04 -59.98 -1.38
CA VAL A 604 7.02 -59.30 -2.26
C VAL A 604 8.02 -58.59 -1.37
N ASP A 605 9.29 -58.99 -1.43
CA ASP A 605 10.40 -58.32 -0.75
C ASP A 605 10.94 -57.24 -1.71
N MET A 606 10.47 -56.00 -1.55
CA MET A 606 10.93 -54.85 -2.36
C MET A 606 12.25 -54.25 -1.84
N ASP A 607 12.90 -54.91 -0.89
CA ASP A 607 14.11 -54.43 -0.23
C ASP A 607 15.35 -54.40 -1.13
N ASP A 608 15.29 -55.14 -2.24
CA ASP A 608 16.43 -55.42 -3.14
C ASP A 608 16.29 -54.79 -4.55
N GLY A 609 15.42 -53.79 -4.74
CA GLY A 609 15.20 -53.07 -6.01
C GLY A 609 15.47 -51.55 -5.95
N ALA A 610 15.87 -50.95 -7.08
CA ALA A 610 16.12 -49.51 -7.18
C ALA A 610 14.83 -48.69 -7.39
N HIS A 611 14.01 -48.57 -6.35
CA HIS A 611 12.76 -47.80 -6.35
C HIS A 611 12.86 -46.56 -5.44
N GLY A 612 12.02 -45.56 -5.69
CA GLY A 612 11.85 -44.39 -4.85
C GLY A 612 11.20 -44.69 -3.49
N PRO A 613 11.18 -43.73 -2.56
CA PRO A 613 10.65 -43.91 -1.20
C PRO A 613 9.11 -43.93 -1.11
N VAL A 614 8.36 -43.63 -2.18
CA VAL A 614 6.89 -43.62 -2.19
C VAL A 614 6.35 -44.84 -2.93
N LEU A 615 5.34 -45.50 -2.38
CA LEU A 615 4.66 -46.67 -2.96
C LEU A 615 3.14 -46.49 -2.96
N PHE A 616 2.51 -46.71 -4.11
CA PHE A 616 1.06 -46.69 -4.30
C PHE A 616 0.52 -48.11 -4.48
N THR A 617 -0.51 -48.45 -3.72
CA THR A 617 -1.19 -49.76 -3.80
C THR A 617 -2.70 -49.62 -3.81
N ILE A 618 -3.38 -50.50 -4.53
CA ILE A 618 -4.85 -50.60 -4.55
C ILE A 618 -5.24 -51.97 -4.04
N SER A 619 -6.16 -52.05 -3.08
CA SER A 619 -6.53 -53.32 -2.45
C SER A 619 -8.05 -53.56 -2.35
N ARG A 620 -8.44 -54.83 -2.56
CA ARG A 620 -9.81 -55.34 -2.42
C ARG A 620 -9.80 -56.71 -1.76
N GLY A 621 -10.44 -56.86 -0.60
CA GLY A 621 -10.74 -58.18 0.00
C GLY A 621 -9.52 -59.10 0.26
N GLY A 622 -8.30 -58.54 0.34
CA GLY A 622 -7.04 -59.28 0.50
C GLY A 622 -6.21 -59.45 -0.78
N ASN A 623 -6.73 -59.06 -1.94
CA ASN A 623 -5.95 -58.90 -3.18
C ASN A 623 -5.37 -57.47 -3.20
N THR A 624 -4.08 -57.32 -3.51
CA THR A 624 -3.39 -56.02 -3.60
C THR A 624 -2.68 -55.92 -4.95
N VAL A 625 -2.90 -54.81 -5.64
CA VAL A 625 -2.17 -54.39 -6.84
C VAL A 625 -1.14 -53.36 -6.40
N TYR A 626 0.11 -53.55 -6.79
CA TYR A 626 1.17 -52.56 -6.62
C TYR A 626 1.17 -51.72 -7.87
N HIS A 627 0.72 -50.47 -7.76
CA HIS A 627 0.41 -49.65 -8.93
C HIS A 627 1.65 -48.89 -9.41
N ALA A 628 2.26 -48.10 -8.52
CA ALA A 628 3.41 -47.28 -8.85
C ALA A 628 4.34 -47.04 -7.65
N THR A 629 5.59 -46.70 -7.95
CA THR A 629 6.60 -46.18 -7.03
C THR A 629 7.02 -44.79 -7.49
N ALA A 630 7.43 -43.91 -6.57
CA ALA A 630 7.85 -42.54 -6.88
C ALA A 630 9.02 -42.06 -5.99
N GLY A 631 9.79 -41.11 -6.51
CA GLY A 631 10.93 -40.47 -5.86
C GLY A 631 12.28 -41.10 -6.18
N GLY A 632 12.33 -42.05 -7.13
CA GLY A 632 13.57 -42.58 -7.66
C GLY A 632 14.27 -41.58 -8.60
N PRO A 633 15.59 -41.67 -8.81
CA PRO A 633 16.33 -40.71 -9.63
C PRO A 633 16.00 -40.75 -11.13
N VAL A 634 15.34 -41.82 -11.60
CA VAL A 634 14.99 -42.02 -13.02
C VAL A 634 13.63 -42.72 -13.10
N ALA A 635 12.72 -42.18 -13.91
CA ALA A 635 11.46 -42.85 -14.23
C ALA A 635 11.70 -44.15 -15.02
N MET A 636 10.98 -45.22 -14.68
CA MET A 636 11.07 -46.53 -15.34
C MET A 636 9.67 -47.04 -15.66
N GLU A 637 9.40 -47.32 -16.95
CA GLU A 637 8.15 -47.96 -17.39
C GLU A 637 8.08 -49.42 -16.93
N GLU A 638 6.86 -49.96 -16.80
CA GLU A 638 6.62 -51.38 -16.56
C GLU A 638 7.38 -52.24 -17.58
N THR A 639 8.27 -53.11 -17.10
CA THR A 639 8.87 -54.14 -17.94
C THR A 639 8.13 -55.46 -17.79
N GLU A 640 7.32 -55.84 -18.78
CA GLU A 640 7.05 -57.26 -19.03
C GLU A 640 8.40 -57.95 -19.33
N GLU A 641 8.86 -58.85 -18.46
CA GLU A 641 10.01 -59.71 -18.81
C GLU A 641 9.58 -60.68 -19.92
N ILE A 642 9.65 -60.23 -21.19
CA ILE A 642 9.51 -61.10 -22.35
C ILE A 642 10.64 -62.13 -22.26
N ALA A 643 10.26 -63.37 -21.95
CA ALA A 643 11.13 -64.54 -21.90
C ALA A 643 11.89 -64.78 -23.23
N ASP A 644 13.02 -64.10 -23.46
CA ASP A 644 13.89 -64.35 -24.61
C ASP A 644 14.92 -65.45 -24.29
N ASN A 645 14.47 -66.71 -24.44
CA ASN A 645 15.18 -67.87 -24.99
C ASN A 645 16.69 -68.14 -24.71
N ALA A 646 17.27 -67.80 -23.55
CA ALA A 646 18.65 -68.23 -23.22
C ALA A 646 18.84 -69.04 -21.92
N ILE A 647 17.88 -69.09 -20.98
CA ILE A 647 18.11 -69.66 -19.63
C ILE A 647 17.28 -70.94 -19.35
N ASN A 648 16.79 -71.63 -20.39
CA ASN A 648 15.95 -72.82 -20.25
C ASN A 648 16.67 -74.15 -19.91
N GLN A 649 17.58 -74.21 -18.92
CA GLN A 649 18.09 -75.50 -18.41
C GLN A 649 18.22 -75.68 -16.88
N ARG A 650 17.83 -74.71 -16.03
CA ARG A 650 17.99 -74.89 -14.57
C ARG A 650 16.83 -74.50 -13.64
N LEU A 651 15.67 -74.08 -14.15
CA LEU A 651 14.51 -73.72 -13.31
C LEU A 651 13.25 -74.51 -13.67
N SER A 652 13.36 -75.84 -13.84
CA SER A 652 12.21 -76.67 -14.21
C SER A 652 11.28 -77.06 -13.05
N ASN A 653 11.24 -76.30 -11.95
CA ASN A 653 10.47 -76.69 -10.74
C ASN A 653 9.79 -75.55 -9.96
N PHE A 654 9.84 -74.30 -10.42
CA PHE A 654 8.99 -73.21 -9.91
C PHE A 654 8.11 -72.73 -11.06
N ALA A 655 6.80 -72.76 -10.87
CA ALA A 655 5.89 -72.02 -11.72
C ALA A 655 6.06 -70.55 -11.30
N ILE A 656 6.84 -69.80 -12.06
CA ILE A 656 6.91 -68.36 -11.92
C ILE A 656 5.60 -67.87 -12.54
N GLY A 657 4.67 -67.38 -11.71
CA GLY A 657 3.57 -66.56 -12.20
C GLY A 657 4.15 -65.22 -12.65
N ASP A 658 3.57 -64.62 -13.68
CA ASP A 658 3.84 -63.24 -14.09
C ASP A 658 3.96 -62.36 -12.86
N THR A 659 5.15 -61.81 -12.61
CA THR A 659 5.34 -60.77 -11.60
C THR A 659 5.67 -59.52 -12.38
N VAL A 660 4.66 -58.66 -12.53
CA VAL A 660 4.82 -57.32 -13.10
C VAL A 660 5.39 -56.44 -11.99
N LEU A 661 6.45 -55.68 -12.30
CA LEU A 661 7.00 -54.66 -11.40
C LEU A 661 6.15 -53.39 -11.54
N PRO A 662 5.80 -52.70 -10.44
CA PRO A 662 5.11 -51.42 -10.53
C PRO A 662 5.98 -50.39 -11.26
N GLN A 663 5.34 -49.46 -11.96
CA GLN A 663 6.03 -48.36 -12.64
C GLN A 663 6.75 -47.45 -11.64
N GLU A 664 7.93 -46.93 -11.98
CA GLU A 664 8.60 -45.86 -11.23
C GLU A 664 8.36 -44.53 -11.95
N THR A 665 7.70 -43.57 -11.30
CA THR A 665 7.36 -42.27 -11.90
C THR A 665 8.54 -41.30 -11.93
N GLY A 666 9.61 -41.58 -11.15
CA GLY A 666 10.84 -40.79 -11.13
C GLY A 666 10.85 -39.75 -10.00
N PRO A 667 11.71 -38.71 -10.11
CA PRO A 667 11.89 -37.74 -9.03
C PRO A 667 10.60 -36.96 -8.73
N ILE A 668 10.31 -36.75 -7.45
CA ILE A 668 9.18 -35.94 -6.98
C ILE A 668 9.66 -34.51 -6.82
N ASN A 669 8.95 -33.56 -7.42
CA ASN A 669 9.32 -32.14 -7.32
C ASN A 669 8.65 -31.50 -6.12
N GLU A 670 9.33 -30.52 -5.56
CA GLU A 670 8.75 -29.62 -4.57
C GLU A 670 7.65 -28.75 -5.17
N ILE A 671 6.59 -28.45 -4.41
CA ILE A 671 5.44 -27.67 -4.90
C ILE A 671 5.75 -26.17 -5.04
N ALA A 672 6.76 -25.68 -4.33
CA ALA A 672 7.24 -24.31 -4.37
C ALA A 672 8.65 -24.24 -3.76
N PRO A 673 9.49 -23.25 -4.12
CA PRO A 673 10.78 -23.07 -3.47
C PRO A 673 10.63 -22.94 -1.94
N ASP A 674 11.49 -23.65 -1.21
CA ASP A 674 11.57 -23.64 0.26
C ASP A 674 10.29 -24.15 0.99
N ALA A 675 9.48 -25.00 0.34
CA ALA A 675 8.23 -25.51 0.91
C ALA A 675 8.43 -26.73 1.82
N GLY A 676 9.44 -27.56 1.55
CA GLY A 676 9.61 -28.87 2.18
C GLY A 676 8.48 -29.86 1.87
N ILE A 677 7.64 -29.55 0.88
CA ILE A 677 6.49 -30.36 0.47
C ILE A 677 6.64 -30.73 -1.00
N PHE A 678 6.60 -32.02 -1.28
CA PHE A 678 6.80 -32.63 -2.58
C PHE A 678 5.50 -33.28 -3.04
N GLU A 679 5.15 -33.13 -4.31
CA GLU A 679 3.90 -33.64 -4.86
C GLU A 679 4.16 -34.55 -6.06
N VAL A 680 3.46 -35.68 -6.07
CA VAL A 680 3.43 -36.62 -7.18
C VAL A 680 1.99 -36.82 -7.61
N ASP A 681 1.79 -36.63 -8.91
CA ASP A 681 0.51 -36.90 -9.57
C ASP A 681 0.52 -38.32 -10.12
N LEU A 682 -0.56 -39.05 -9.84
CA LEU A 682 -0.75 -40.42 -10.28
C LEU A 682 -2.09 -40.53 -11.00
N GLU A 683 -2.03 -40.93 -12.27
CA GLU A 683 -3.22 -41.29 -13.05
C GLU A 683 -3.69 -42.71 -12.67
N ILE A 684 -4.98 -42.85 -12.37
CA ILE A 684 -5.66 -44.13 -12.13
C ILE A 684 -6.84 -44.24 -13.09
N ALA A 685 -6.77 -45.25 -13.96
CA ALA A 685 -7.81 -45.63 -14.89
C ALA A 685 -8.77 -46.65 -14.27
N HIS A 686 -9.89 -46.87 -14.96
CA HIS A 686 -10.93 -47.81 -14.54
C HIS A 686 -10.45 -49.27 -14.50
N ASP A 687 -9.33 -49.61 -15.14
CA ASP A 687 -8.74 -50.95 -15.25
C ASP A 687 -7.54 -51.23 -14.34
N ASP A 688 -7.20 -50.28 -13.45
CA ASP A 688 -6.05 -50.41 -12.54
C ASP A 688 -6.36 -51.17 -11.23
N GLY A 689 -7.63 -51.51 -11.02
CA GLY A 689 -8.07 -52.18 -9.80
C GLY A 689 -7.76 -53.68 -9.74
N PRO A 690 -7.93 -54.32 -8.56
CA PRO A 690 -7.75 -55.76 -8.40
C PRO A 690 -8.64 -56.58 -9.35
N ASP A 691 -8.07 -57.67 -9.90
CA ASP A 691 -8.67 -58.49 -10.98
C ASP A 691 -8.88 -57.73 -12.30
N GLY A 692 -8.21 -56.58 -12.44
CA GLY A 692 -8.16 -55.75 -13.62
C GLY A 692 -9.21 -54.66 -13.66
N MET A 693 -10.08 -54.46 -12.67
CA MET A 693 -11.12 -53.42 -12.71
C MET A 693 -11.22 -52.72 -11.36
N LEU A 694 -11.34 -51.39 -11.33
CA LEU A 694 -11.62 -50.63 -10.11
C LEU A 694 -13.10 -50.74 -9.73
N MET A 695 -13.39 -50.90 -8.44
CA MET A 695 -14.76 -51.05 -7.94
C MET A 695 -15.00 -50.14 -6.73
N GLN A 696 -16.28 -49.86 -6.47
CA GLN A 696 -16.73 -49.23 -5.24
C GLN A 696 -16.20 -50.01 -4.03
N GLY A 697 -15.59 -49.28 -3.09
CA GLY A 697 -15.03 -49.80 -1.85
C GLY A 697 -13.60 -50.33 -1.94
N ASP A 698 -12.93 -50.20 -3.09
CA ASP A 698 -11.49 -50.40 -3.19
C ASP A 698 -10.73 -49.36 -2.36
N ILE A 699 -9.56 -49.73 -1.85
CA ILE A 699 -8.74 -48.87 -1.00
C ILE A 699 -7.42 -48.56 -1.70
N LEU A 700 -7.20 -47.29 -2.01
CA LEU A 700 -5.90 -46.74 -2.36
C LEU A 700 -5.10 -46.52 -1.07
N THR A 701 -3.86 -47.00 -1.04
CA THR A 701 -2.91 -46.75 0.06
C THR A 701 -1.61 -46.22 -0.52
N VAL A 702 -1.16 -45.08 0.00
CA VAL A 702 0.16 -44.52 -0.27
C VAL A 702 1.05 -44.74 0.96
N GLU A 703 2.25 -45.25 0.73
CA GLU A 703 3.28 -45.44 1.74
C GLU A 703 4.49 -44.57 1.40
N TYR A 704 5.04 -43.89 2.40
CA TYR A 704 6.29 -43.13 2.28
C TYR A 704 7.30 -43.64 3.31
N THR A 705 8.50 -43.97 2.84
CA THR A 705 9.64 -44.33 3.68
C THR A 705 10.62 -43.17 3.78
N ASP A 706 10.52 -42.46 4.90
CA ASP A 706 11.45 -41.42 5.34
C ASP A 706 12.83 -42.06 5.65
N PRO A 707 13.92 -41.65 4.97
CA PRO A 707 15.25 -42.19 5.22
C PRO A 707 15.84 -41.84 6.59
N THR A 708 15.43 -40.73 7.21
CA THR A 708 16.05 -40.23 8.45
C THR A 708 15.05 -39.41 9.25
N ASP A 709 14.41 -40.04 10.24
CA ASP A 709 13.50 -39.36 11.14
C ASP A 709 14.23 -38.41 12.12
N ALA A 710 13.50 -37.70 12.98
CA ALA A 710 14.08 -36.82 14.01
C ALA A 710 15.00 -37.51 15.03
N SER A 711 15.06 -38.85 15.04
CA SER A 711 16.00 -39.65 15.84
C SER A 711 17.23 -40.11 15.05
N GLY A 712 17.26 -39.89 13.74
CA GLY A 712 18.30 -40.32 12.82
C GLY A 712 18.07 -41.72 12.22
N ASP A 713 16.88 -42.31 12.40
CA ASP A 713 16.55 -43.68 11.97
C ASP A 713 15.50 -43.66 10.84
N PRO A 714 15.51 -44.62 9.88
CA PRO A 714 14.46 -44.70 8.86
C PRO A 714 13.07 -45.00 9.44
N ASN A 715 12.01 -44.38 8.91
CA ASN A 715 10.64 -44.56 9.35
C ASN A 715 9.65 -44.64 8.16
N THR A 716 8.61 -45.45 8.29
CA THR A 716 7.59 -45.62 7.23
C THR A 716 6.23 -45.13 7.73
N VAL A 717 5.58 -44.30 6.91
CA VAL A 717 4.26 -43.69 7.18
C VAL A 717 3.31 -43.97 6.02
N THR A 718 2.01 -44.04 6.31
CA THR A 718 1.00 -44.43 5.31
C THR A 718 -0.23 -43.54 5.39
N ASP A 719 -0.86 -43.26 4.26
CA ASP A 719 -2.21 -42.70 4.16
C ASP A 719 -3.08 -43.53 3.19
N SER A 720 -4.41 -43.46 3.34
CA SER A 720 -5.31 -44.29 2.54
C SER A 720 -6.66 -43.63 2.27
N ALA A 721 -7.20 -43.88 1.08
CA ALA A 721 -8.50 -43.40 0.63
C ALA A 721 -9.33 -44.53 0.01
N THR A 722 -10.65 -44.36 -0.06
CA THR A 722 -11.56 -45.32 -0.70
C THR A 722 -12.13 -44.79 -2.00
N PHE A 723 -12.43 -45.68 -2.95
CA PHE A 723 -13.23 -45.33 -4.12
C PHE A 723 -14.72 -45.50 -3.82
N ASP A 724 -15.55 -44.50 -4.12
CA ASP A 724 -16.99 -44.53 -3.84
C ASP A 724 -17.82 -43.97 -5.01
N LEU A 725 -19.01 -44.51 -5.19
CA LEU A 725 -20.00 -44.08 -6.19
C LEU A 725 -21.16 -43.37 -5.48
N ARG A 726 -21.61 -42.23 -6.03
CA ARG A 726 -22.51 -41.29 -5.38
C ARG A 726 -23.54 -40.77 -6.38
N ASN A 727 -24.79 -40.65 -5.92
CA ASN A 727 -25.86 -40.18 -6.77
C ASN A 727 -25.66 -38.73 -7.23
N GLY A 728 -25.92 -38.50 -8.51
CA GLY A 728 -26.10 -37.16 -9.07
C GLY A 728 -27.34 -36.43 -8.55
N VAL A 729 -27.45 -35.14 -8.81
CA VAL A 729 -28.65 -34.32 -8.60
C VAL A 729 -28.73 -33.22 -9.67
N LEU A 730 -29.88 -33.10 -10.32
CA LEU A 730 -30.17 -32.02 -11.26
C LEU A 730 -31.02 -30.93 -10.60
N GLN A 731 -30.61 -29.66 -10.72
CA GLN A 731 -31.29 -28.50 -10.14
C GLN A 731 -31.28 -27.30 -11.09
N SER A 732 -32.21 -26.38 -10.87
CA SER A 732 -32.22 -25.06 -11.50
C SER A 732 -32.44 -23.96 -10.46
N ASP A 733 -32.13 -22.71 -10.81
CA ASP A 733 -32.23 -21.58 -9.88
C ASP A 733 -33.68 -21.16 -9.57
N LYS A 734 -34.60 -21.40 -10.50
CA LYS A 734 -36.05 -21.13 -10.38
C LYS A 734 -36.87 -22.31 -10.90
N SER A 735 -38.15 -22.34 -10.53
CA SER A 735 -39.11 -23.32 -11.06
C SER A 735 -40.01 -22.75 -12.16
N VAL A 736 -39.95 -21.44 -12.43
CA VAL A 736 -40.75 -20.75 -13.44
C VAL A 736 -39.89 -19.71 -14.15
N TYR A 737 -39.87 -19.73 -15.48
CA TYR A 737 -39.05 -18.84 -16.33
C TYR A 737 -39.90 -18.11 -17.36
N ILE A 738 -39.48 -16.90 -17.72
CA ILE A 738 -40.04 -16.17 -18.87
C ILE A 738 -39.32 -16.71 -20.12
N ILE A 739 -40.04 -16.82 -21.24
CA ILE A 739 -39.41 -17.20 -22.51
C ILE A 739 -38.41 -16.12 -22.92
N GLY A 740 -37.19 -16.50 -23.30
CA GLY A 740 -36.07 -15.60 -23.56
C GLY A 740 -35.24 -15.26 -22.32
N SER A 741 -35.66 -15.67 -21.12
CA SER A 741 -34.87 -15.43 -19.90
C SER A 741 -33.85 -16.53 -19.62
N ASP A 742 -32.77 -16.14 -18.93
CA ASP A 742 -31.71 -17.05 -18.48
C ASP A 742 -32.19 -18.01 -17.37
N MET A 743 -31.83 -19.28 -17.54
CA MET A 743 -31.90 -20.35 -16.56
C MET A 743 -30.51 -20.85 -16.22
N ILE A 744 -30.20 -20.93 -14.92
CA ILE A 744 -28.99 -21.58 -14.44
C ILE A 744 -29.31 -23.04 -14.17
N ILE A 745 -28.71 -23.92 -14.95
CA ILE A 745 -28.76 -25.37 -14.72
C ILE A 745 -27.55 -25.76 -13.88
N THR A 746 -27.80 -26.56 -12.84
CA THR A 746 -26.77 -27.12 -11.96
C THR A 746 -26.89 -28.64 -11.93
N LEU A 747 -25.85 -29.33 -12.39
CA LEU A 747 -25.66 -30.76 -12.20
C LEU A 747 -24.67 -30.97 -11.05
N ILE A 748 -25.11 -31.55 -9.95
CA ILE A 748 -24.24 -31.96 -8.86
C ILE A 748 -23.94 -33.44 -9.11
N GLU A 749 -22.76 -33.73 -9.66
CA GLU A 749 -22.32 -35.10 -9.97
C GLU A 749 -20.95 -35.34 -9.35
N PRO A 750 -20.89 -35.83 -8.10
CA PRO A 750 -19.62 -36.03 -7.41
C PRO A 750 -18.70 -37.03 -8.12
N ASP A 751 -19.22 -37.91 -8.97
CA ASP A 751 -18.45 -38.94 -9.66
C ASP A 751 -17.73 -38.44 -10.92
N PHE A 752 -18.03 -37.20 -11.33
CA PHE A 752 -17.35 -36.47 -12.40
C PHE A 752 -16.18 -35.60 -11.92
N ASP A 753 -15.99 -35.50 -10.61
CA ASP A 753 -14.89 -34.74 -9.99
C ASP A 753 -13.59 -35.58 -10.01
N LEU A 754 -12.96 -35.73 -11.18
CA LEU A 754 -11.86 -36.68 -11.43
C LEU A 754 -10.46 -36.13 -11.09
N ASP A 755 -10.30 -34.83 -10.90
CA ASP A 755 -9.06 -34.13 -10.57
C ASP A 755 -9.35 -33.11 -9.47
N ASN A 756 -8.57 -33.15 -8.38
CA ASN A 756 -8.84 -32.27 -7.24
C ASN A 756 -8.31 -30.85 -7.42
N ASP A 757 -7.36 -30.67 -8.33
CA ASP A 757 -6.62 -29.43 -8.50
C ASP A 757 -6.96 -28.75 -9.85
N ALA A 758 -7.98 -29.25 -10.57
CA ALA A 758 -8.47 -28.67 -11.81
C ALA A 758 -9.99 -28.77 -11.98
N ALA A 759 -10.62 -27.67 -12.41
CA ALA A 759 -12.04 -27.69 -12.76
C ALA A 759 -12.35 -28.45 -14.07
N GLU A 760 -13.19 -29.47 -14.03
CA GLU A 760 -13.58 -30.24 -15.23
C GLU A 760 -14.71 -29.62 -16.03
N THR A 761 -14.91 -30.16 -17.24
CA THR A 761 -15.95 -29.73 -18.17
C THR A 761 -16.54 -30.95 -18.88
N TYR A 762 -17.86 -31.04 -18.85
CA TYR A 762 -18.64 -32.11 -19.43
C TYR A 762 -19.68 -31.55 -20.40
N PRO A 763 -20.00 -32.26 -21.50
CA PRO A 763 -20.89 -31.73 -22.50
C PRO A 763 -22.30 -31.51 -21.94
N LEU A 764 -22.92 -30.38 -22.26
CA LEU A 764 -24.30 -30.07 -21.85
C LEU A 764 -25.32 -31.05 -22.47
N THR A 765 -24.90 -31.85 -23.44
CA THR A 765 -25.71 -32.92 -24.01
C THR A 765 -26.10 -34.00 -23.00
N LEU A 766 -25.51 -34.04 -21.80
CA LEU A 766 -25.93 -34.96 -20.73
C LEU A 766 -27.36 -34.72 -20.23
N ILE A 767 -27.97 -33.57 -20.55
CA ILE A 767 -29.31 -33.20 -20.08
C ILE A 767 -30.27 -33.11 -21.27
N GLU A 768 -31.37 -33.85 -21.15
CA GLU A 768 -32.49 -33.86 -22.10
C GLU A 768 -33.57 -32.86 -21.69
N TRP A 769 -34.25 -32.29 -22.68
CA TRP A 769 -35.41 -31.41 -22.54
C TRP A 769 -36.62 -32.11 -23.15
N ASP A 770 -37.73 -32.19 -22.41
CA ASP A 770 -39.01 -32.68 -22.89
C ASP A 770 -40.13 -31.68 -22.54
N SER A 771 -40.95 -31.33 -23.53
CA SER A 771 -42.02 -30.34 -23.43
C SER A 771 -43.15 -30.68 -24.42
N ASP A 772 -44.33 -30.09 -24.27
CA ASP A 772 -45.43 -30.27 -25.23
C ASP A 772 -45.05 -29.75 -26.63
N ALA A 773 -44.13 -28.77 -26.72
CA ALA A 773 -43.56 -28.28 -27.97
C ALA A 773 -42.56 -29.26 -28.65
N GLY A 774 -42.04 -30.25 -27.92
CA GLY A 774 -41.09 -31.24 -28.44
C GLY A 774 -39.99 -31.60 -27.44
N SER A 775 -39.16 -32.58 -27.84
CA SER A 775 -37.99 -33.03 -27.08
C SER A 775 -36.68 -32.68 -27.78
N ALA A 776 -35.66 -32.31 -27.01
CA ALA A 776 -34.35 -31.88 -27.49
C ALA A 776 -33.24 -32.20 -26.47
N THR A 777 -31.98 -32.09 -26.89
CA THR A 777 -30.81 -32.21 -26.01
C THR A 777 -30.13 -30.85 -25.90
N LEU A 778 -29.89 -30.35 -24.68
CA LEU A 778 -29.51 -28.96 -24.44
C LEU A 778 -28.19 -28.52 -25.09
N GLY A 779 -27.28 -29.46 -25.37
CA GLY A 779 -25.99 -29.18 -26.02
C GLY A 779 -25.97 -29.35 -27.54
N ASP A 780 -27.08 -29.70 -28.20
CA ASP A 780 -27.10 -29.84 -29.67
C ASP A 780 -27.30 -28.49 -30.36
N SER A 781 -26.30 -28.08 -31.16
CA SER A 781 -26.21 -26.81 -31.89
C SER A 781 -27.37 -26.53 -32.88
N GLY A 782 -28.30 -27.46 -33.06
CA GLY A 782 -29.48 -27.34 -33.92
C GLY A 782 -30.76 -26.89 -33.22
N GLU A 783 -30.82 -26.93 -31.88
CA GLU A 783 -32.10 -26.94 -31.14
C GLU A 783 -32.43 -25.62 -30.41
N GLY A 784 -31.65 -24.55 -30.65
CA GLY A 784 -32.01 -23.19 -30.25
C GLY A 784 -31.67 -22.79 -28.81
N PHE A 785 -31.00 -23.66 -28.06
CA PHE A 785 -30.42 -23.32 -26.76
C PHE A 785 -29.07 -22.60 -27.01
N ASP A 786 -28.89 -21.41 -26.43
CA ASP A 786 -27.63 -20.62 -26.49
C ASP A 786 -26.89 -20.70 -25.14
N PRO A 787 -26.21 -21.82 -24.83
CA PRO A 787 -25.60 -22.04 -23.54
C PRO A 787 -24.32 -21.23 -23.32
N GLU A 788 -24.22 -20.58 -22.17
CA GLU A 788 -23.03 -19.86 -21.69
C GLU A 788 -22.60 -20.37 -20.29
N PRO A 789 -21.47 -21.13 -20.16
CA PRO A 789 -20.67 -21.74 -21.22
C PRO A 789 -21.38 -22.88 -21.95
N SER A 790 -20.88 -23.26 -23.13
CA SER A 790 -21.50 -24.28 -24.01
C SER A 790 -21.56 -25.69 -23.43
N ASP A 791 -20.77 -25.96 -22.40
CA ASP A 791 -20.63 -27.22 -21.71
C ASP A 791 -20.89 -27.00 -20.21
N LEU A 792 -21.29 -28.03 -19.49
CA LEU A 792 -21.36 -28.02 -18.03
C LEU A 792 -19.94 -27.88 -17.47
N ARG A 793 -19.67 -26.76 -16.82
CA ARG A 793 -18.35 -26.49 -16.25
C ARG A 793 -18.40 -26.54 -14.74
N GLU A 794 -17.42 -27.18 -14.14
CA GLU A 794 -17.29 -27.21 -12.69
C GLU A 794 -17.12 -25.80 -12.10
N THR A 795 -17.81 -25.52 -11.00
CA THR A 795 -17.87 -24.17 -10.39
C THR A 795 -16.57 -23.72 -9.71
N GLY A 796 -15.63 -24.63 -9.54
CA GLY A 796 -14.28 -24.46 -8.99
C GLY A 796 -13.66 -25.83 -8.73
N ASP A 797 -12.35 -25.87 -8.47
CA ASP A 797 -11.62 -27.13 -8.29
C ASP A 797 -12.25 -28.00 -7.17
N SER A 798 -12.54 -29.27 -7.49
CA SER A 798 -13.13 -30.29 -6.61
C SER A 798 -14.42 -29.89 -5.89
N THR A 799 -15.37 -29.35 -6.63
CA THR A 799 -16.72 -29.10 -6.11
C THR A 799 -17.70 -30.25 -6.39
N GLY A 800 -17.50 -31.00 -7.48
CA GLY A 800 -18.49 -31.94 -8.04
C GLY A 800 -19.79 -31.24 -8.44
N ILE A 801 -19.75 -29.92 -8.67
CA ILE A 801 -20.90 -29.08 -9.02
C ILE A 801 -20.60 -28.42 -10.36
N PHE A 802 -21.38 -28.79 -11.36
CA PHE A 802 -21.26 -28.32 -12.73
C PHE A 802 -22.42 -27.41 -13.09
N GLN A 803 -22.11 -26.29 -13.76
CA GLN A 803 -23.11 -25.29 -14.12
C GLN A 803 -22.98 -24.84 -15.58
N SER A 804 -24.12 -24.48 -16.15
CA SER A 804 -24.23 -23.72 -17.41
C SER A 804 -25.48 -22.83 -17.33
N VAL A 805 -25.43 -21.69 -18.02
CA VAL A 805 -26.59 -20.80 -18.17
C VAL A 805 -27.18 -21.04 -19.55
N ILE A 806 -28.49 -21.28 -19.62
CA ILE A 806 -29.20 -21.44 -20.89
C ILE A 806 -30.37 -20.46 -20.98
N GLU A 807 -30.58 -19.89 -22.16
CA GLU A 807 -31.76 -19.10 -22.46
C GLU A 807 -32.96 -20.03 -22.75
N ILE A 808 -34.14 -19.73 -22.21
CA ILE A 808 -35.36 -20.48 -22.53
C ILE A 808 -35.82 -20.15 -23.96
N PRO A 809 -35.81 -21.11 -24.90
CA PRO A 809 -36.10 -20.82 -26.30
C PRO A 809 -37.59 -20.53 -26.55
N GLU A 810 -37.89 -19.73 -27.57
CA GLU A 810 -39.26 -19.51 -28.03
C GLU A 810 -39.88 -20.74 -28.73
N GLN A 811 -39.05 -21.63 -29.25
CA GLN A 811 -39.44 -22.72 -30.13
C GLN A 811 -38.46 -23.88 -29.97
N ILE A 812 -38.99 -25.10 -29.86
CA ILE A 812 -38.20 -26.32 -29.87
C ILE A 812 -38.22 -26.88 -31.28
N PHE A 813 -37.05 -27.11 -31.86
CA PHE A 813 -36.92 -27.81 -33.13
C PHE A 813 -36.84 -29.32 -32.82
N GLU A 814 -37.41 -30.16 -33.69
CA GLU A 814 -37.34 -31.63 -33.53
C GLU A 814 -36.73 -32.20 -34.81
N GLY A 815 -35.39 -32.27 -34.85
CA GLY A 815 -34.68 -32.47 -36.11
C GLY A 815 -34.99 -31.34 -37.11
N ASN A 816 -34.51 -31.46 -38.35
CA ASN A 816 -34.63 -30.38 -39.38
C ASN A 816 -36.09 -30.11 -39.89
N VAL A 817 -37.09 -30.03 -39.01
CA VAL A 817 -38.51 -29.76 -39.25
C VAL A 817 -38.87 -28.43 -38.56
N ASN A 818 -39.91 -27.73 -39.05
CA ASN A 818 -40.40 -26.54 -38.36
C ASN A 818 -40.86 -26.95 -36.95
N GLY A 819 -40.24 -26.39 -35.91
CA GLY A 819 -40.56 -26.66 -34.52
C GLY A 819 -41.96 -26.18 -34.10
N ASP A 820 -42.42 -26.62 -32.93
CA ASP A 820 -43.59 -26.04 -32.26
C ASP A 820 -43.11 -25.01 -31.21
N ARG A 821 -43.92 -23.95 -30.98
CA ARG A 821 -43.55 -22.87 -30.05
C ARG A 821 -43.85 -23.29 -28.63
N ILE A 822 -42.99 -22.85 -27.70
CA ILE A 822 -43.25 -23.01 -26.27
C ILE A 822 -44.42 -22.11 -25.87
N GLU A 823 -45.43 -22.70 -25.23
CA GLU A 823 -46.63 -22.05 -24.72
C GLU A 823 -46.36 -21.42 -23.33
N ARG A 824 -47.22 -20.47 -22.92
CA ARG A 824 -47.14 -19.84 -21.59
C ARG A 824 -47.78 -20.73 -20.53
N GLY A 825 -47.07 -21.01 -19.43
CA GLY A 825 -47.51 -21.94 -18.39
C GLY A 825 -47.28 -23.42 -18.72
N GLU A 826 -46.48 -23.70 -19.75
CA GLU A 826 -46.10 -25.06 -20.17
C GLU A 826 -45.20 -25.73 -19.14
N GLU A 827 -45.33 -27.04 -18.98
CA GLU A 827 -44.48 -27.88 -18.13
C GLU A 827 -43.33 -28.43 -18.98
N VAL A 828 -42.10 -28.25 -18.50
CA VAL A 828 -40.89 -28.77 -19.14
C VAL A 828 -40.20 -29.71 -18.16
N GLU A 829 -39.87 -30.92 -18.61
CA GLU A 829 -39.11 -31.92 -17.87
C GLU A 829 -37.67 -31.96 -18.40
N LEU A 830 -36.71 -31.76 -17.51
CA LEU A 830 -35.29 -31.95 -17.78
C LEU A 830 -34.84 -33.27 -17.17
N GLU A 831 -34.08 -34.07 -17.90
CA GLU A 831 -33.65 -35.41 -17.46
C GLU A 831 -32.14 -35.60 -17.61
N TYR A 832 -31.51 -36.20 -16.60
CA TYR A 832 -30.11 -36.64 -16.60
C TYR A 832 -30.06 -38.11 -16.14
N THR A 833 -29.35 -38.96 -16.87
CA THR A 833 -29.14 -40.37 -16.48
C THR A 833 -27.81 -40.52 -15.74
N ASP A 834 -27.88 -40.89 -14.46
CA ASP A 834 -26.73 -41.24 -13.62
C ASP A 834 -26.35 -42.72 -13.84
N TRP A 835 -25.13 -42.99 -14.31
CA TRP A 835 -24.61 -44.35 -14.57
C TRP A 835 -23.76 -44.92 -13.42
N GLY A 836 -23.64 -44.19 -12.31
CA GLY A 836 -22.88 -44.60 -11.13
C GLY A 836 -23.67 -44.42 -9.82
N PRO A 837 -24.95 -44.83 -9.73
CA PRO A 837 -25.73 -44.58 -8.53
C PRO A 837 -25.12 -45.29 -7.31
N SER A 838 -25.29 -44.68 -6.13
CA SER A 838 -24.79 -45.19 -4.85
C SER A 838 -25.25 -46.62 -4.60
N GLY A 839 -24.29 -47.54 -4.58
CA GLY A 839 -24.50 -48.96 -4.29
C GLY A 839 -24.35 -49.88 -5.49
N ALA A 840 -24.07 -49.33 -6.68
CA ALA A 840 -23.47 -50.06 -7.79
C ALA A 840 -22.02 -50.44 -7.46
N ASP A 841 -21.55 -51.60 -7.91
CA ASP A 841 -20.18 -52.07 -7.67
C ASP A 841 -19.18 -51.35 -8.61
N TYR A 842 -19.62 -50.86 -9.78
CA TYR A 842 -18.81 -50.11 -10.77
C TYR A 842 -19.71 -49.26 -11.69
N VAL A 843 -19.13 -48.25 -12.36
CA VAL A 843 -19.84 -47.38 -13.31
C VAL A 843 -20.42 -48.20 -14.47
N GLY A 844 -21.72 -48.06 -14.73
CA GLY A 844 -22.45 -48.75 -15.78
C GLY A 844 -23.12 -50.06 -15.37
N GLU A 845 -23.02 -50.48 -14.10
CA GLU A 845 -23.77 -51.64 -13.61
C GLU A 845 -25.28 -51.36 -13.50
N GLU A 846 -25.63 -50.18 -12.99
CA GLU A 846 -26.99 -49.69 -12.81
C GLU A 846 -27.07 -48.24 -13.32
N ASP A 847 -28.28 -47.81 -13.69
CA ASP A 847 -28.61 -46.46 -14.13
C ASP A 847 -29.82 -45.90 -13.33
N GLU A 848 -29.80 -44.60 -13.03
CA GLU A 848 -30.89 -43.86 -12.36
C GLU A 848 -31.19 -42.56 -13.11
N ASP A 849 -32.45 -42.39 -13.57
CA ASP A 849 -32.89 -41.13 -14.20
C ASP A 849 -33.26 -40.08 -13.15
N ILE A 850 -32.72 -38.87 -13.32
CA ILE A 850 -32.87 -37.73 -12.43
C ILE A 850 -33.62 -36.62 -13.16
N ASN A 851 -34.86 -36.39 -12.73
CA ASN A 851 -35.79 -35.50 -13.43
C ASN A 851 -35.96 -34.17 -12.66
N LEU A 852 -36.02 -33.07 -13.41
CA LEU A 852 -36.25 -31.72 -12.92
C LEU A 852 -37.39 -31.08 -13.74
N THR A 853 -38.50 -30.75 -13.07
CA THR A 853 -39.64 -30.08 -13.71
C THR A 853 -39.56 -28.56 -13.51
N ILE A 854 -39.63 -27.81 -14.61
CA ILE A 854 -39.76 -26.35 -14.64
C ILE A 854 -41.04 -25.95 -15.41
N PHE A 855 -41.43 -24.67 -15.31
CA PHE A 855 -42.57 -24.14 -16.04
C PHE A 855 -42.23 -22.84 -16.77
N THR A 856 -42.90 -22.53 -17.86
CA THR A 856 -42.89 -21.17 -18.41
C THR A 856 -43.89 -20.26 -17.68
N SER A 857 -43.64 -18.96 -17.69
CA SER A 857 -44.47 -17.98 -16.98
C SER A 857 -45.83 -17.75 -17.66
N ASN A 858 -46.81 -17.32 -16.85
CA ASN A 858 -48.12 -16.82 -17.31
C ASN A 858 -48.63 -15.79 -16.29
N PHE A 859 -47.96 -14.64 -16.23
CA PHE A 859 -48.29 -13.53 -15.32
C PHE A 859 -49.45 -12.67 -15.85
N GLY A 860 -49.73 -12.73 -17.15
CA GLY A 860 -50.79 -11.97 -17.80
C GLY A 860 -50.46 -10.48 -17.96
N ALA A 861 -51.39 -9.71 -18.53
CA ALA A 861 -51.19 -8.29 -18.81
C ALA A 861 -52.26 -7.38 -18.18
N THR A 862 -51.90 -6.11 -17.94
CA THR A 862 -52.83 -5.06 -17.49
C THR A 862 -52.64 -3.77 -18.28
N ILE A 863 -53.73 -3.00 -18.48
CA ILE A 863 -53.71 -1.71 -19.18
C ILE A 863 -54.13 -0.60 -18.22
N GLU A 864 -53.34 0.47 -18.16
CA GLU A 864 -53.63 1.71 -17.45
C GLU A 864 -53.60 2.92 -18.40
N LEU A 865 -54.51 3.86 -18.16
CA LEU A 865 -54.60 5.15 -18.87
C LEU A 865 -54.38 6.26 -17.84
N ASP A 866 -53.69 7.34 -18.22
CA ASP A 866 -53.32 8.42 -17.29
C ASP A 866 -54.54 9.17 -16.73
N GLN A 867 -55.65 9.20 -17.46
CA GLN A 867 -56.92 9.77 -17.01
C GLN A 867 -58.09 8.80 -17.18
N LYS A 868 -59.10 8.97 -16.33
CA LYS A 868 -60.38 8.23 -16.43
C LYS A 868 -61.41 8.95 -17.31
N VAL A 869 -61.20 10.24 -17.54
CA VAL A 869 -62.07 11.11 -18.31
C VAL A 869 -61.19 12.12 -19.03
N TYR A 870 -61.22 12.11 -20.35
CA TYR A 870 -60.54 13.07 -21.23
C TYR A 870 -61.55 14.06 -21.80
N THR A 871 -61.06 15.21 -22.25
CA THR A 871 -61.75 16.00 -23.27
C THR A 871 -61.41 15.48 -24.68
N TRP A 872 -62.19 15.91 -25.66
CA TRP A 872 -62.18 15.43 -27.04
C TRP A 872 -60.87 15.68 -27.83
N THR A 873 -59.99 16.54 -27.36
CA THR A 873 -58.70 16.91 -28.00
C THR A 873 -57.48 16.61 -27.14
N ASP A 874 -57.64 15.88 -26.03
CA ASP A 874 -56.55 15.57 -25.11
C ASP A 874 -55.48 14.64 -25.70
N LYS A 875 -54.30 14.68 -25.08
CA LYS A 875 -53.25 13.67 -25.28
C LYS A 875 -53.40 12.56 -24.22
N VAL A 876 -53.53 11.33 -24.69
CA VAL A 876 -53.72 10.12 -23.89
C VAL A 876 -52.39 9.41 -23.75
N TYR A 877 -52.01 9.04 -22.53
CA TYR A 877 -50.90 8.15 -22.25
C TYR A 877 -51.40 6.75 -21.89
N ILE A 878 -50.85 5.75 -22.56
CA ILE A 878 -51.17 4.33 -22.39
C ILE A 878 -49.98 3.65 -21.72
N THR A 879 -50.25 2.87 -20.69
CA THR A 879 -49.27 2.01 -20.02
C THR A 879 -49.79 0.59 -20.00
N ILE A 880 -49.01 -0.35 -20.50
CA ILE A 880 -49.30 -1.79 -20.45
C ILE A 880 -48.22 -2.46 -19.61
N VAL A 881 -48.62 -3.19 -18.58
CA VAL A 881 -47.70 -4.03 -17.80
C VAL A 881 -47.90 -5.45 -18.28
N ALA A 882 -46.89 -6.01 -18.94
CA ALA A 882 -46.91 -7.33 -19.56
C ALA A 882 -45.55 -8.03 -19.37
N PRO A 883 -45.26 -8.58 -18.17
CA PRO A 883 -43.97 -9.17 -17.86
C PRO A 883 -43.58 -10.33 -18.77
N ASP A 884 -44.56 -11.07 -19.31
CA ASP A 884 -44.33 -12.20 -20.21
C ASP A 884 -43.88 -11.80 -21.63
N HIS A 885 -43.74 -10.49 -21.91
CA HIS A 885 -43.26 -9.92 -23.18
C HIS A 885 -41.94 -9.17 -23.02
N ASN A 886 -41.28 -9.34 -21.88
CA ASN A 886 -39.92 -8.88 -21.61
C ASN A 886 -38.97 -10.00 -22.05
N PHE A 887 -38.60 -9.98 -23.33
CA PHE A 887 -37.89 -11.06 -24.00
C PHE A 887 -36.37 -10.89 -23.93
N ASP A 888 -35.88 -9.64 -23.90
CA ASP A 888 -34.44 -9.34 -23.89
C ASP A 888 -34.12 -8.33 -22.79
N ASP A 889 -33.38 -8.78 -21.78
CA ASP A 889 -33.04 -7.98 -20.60
C ASP A 889 -32.11 -6.77 -20.91
N ASP A 890 -31.46 -6.76 -22.08
CA ASP A 890 -30.51 -5.73 -22.51
C ASP A 890 -31.08 -4.74 -23.54
N LEU A 891 -32.22 -5.05 -24.15
CA LEU A 891 -32.87 -4.22 -25.18
C LEU A 891 -34.20 -3.62 -24.70
N ILE A 892 -34.69 -2.63 -25.46
CA ILE A 892 -36.05 -2.10 -25.27
C ILE A 892 -36.95 -2.93 -26.16
N ASP A 893 -37.84 -3.71 -25.54
CA ASP A 893 -38.78 -4.53 -26.27
C ASP A 893 -39.95 -3.70 -26.84
N GLU A 894 -40.53 -4.21 -27.92
CA GLU A 894 -41.65 -3.59 -28.63
C GLU A 894 -42.85 -4.56 -28.66
N ILE A 895 -44.04 -4.07 -28.29
CA ILE A 895 -45.29 -4.85 -28.36
C ILE A 895 -46.34 -4.15 -29.24
N GLY A 896 -47.26 -4.91 -29.83
CA GLY A 896 -48.40 -4.38 -30.59
C GLY A 896 -48.23 -4.42 -32.11
N GLU A 897 -47.05 -4.74 -32.63
CA GLU A 897 -46.77 -4.72 -34.08
C GLU A 897 -47.09 -6.03 -34.79
N THR A 898 -47.32 -7.13 -34.06
CA THR A 898 -47.61 -8.43 -34.66
C THR A 898 -49.06 -8.85 -34.41
N ASN A 899 -49.47 -9.93 -35.09
CA ASN A 899 -50.78 -10.53 -34.90
C ASN A 899 -50.82 -11.50 -33.70
N LEU A 900 -49.71 -11.64 -32.96
CA LEU A 900 -49.61 -12.46 -31.76
C LEU A 900 -49.75 -11.63 -30.48
N ASP A 901 -49.52 -10.32 -30.60
CA ASP A 901 -49.48 -9.36 -29.49
C ASP A 901 -50.25 -8.06 -29.84
N GLU A 902 -51.35 -8.17 -30.60
CA GLU A 902 -52.03 -7.02 -31.22
C GLU A 902 -52.58 -6.01 -30.19
N ILE A 903 -52.29 -4.73 -30.42
CA ILE A 903 -52.83 -3.61 -29.63
C ILE A 903 -53.75 -2.76 -30.51
N THR A 904 -54.98 -2.55 -30.05
CA THR A 904 -55.98 -1.71 -30.72
C THR A 904 -56.39 -0.56 -29.82
N VAL A 905 -56.25 0.69 -30.31
CA VAL A 905 -56.74 1.90 -29.65
C VAL A 905 -57.94 2.44 -30.43
N SER A 906 -59.12 2.48 -29.83
CA SER A 906 -60.37 2.78 -30.54
C SER A 906 -61.27 3.76 -29.81
N THR A 907 -61.99 4.55 -30.58
CA THR A 907 -63.18 5.31 -30.19
C THR A 907 -64.40 4.70 -30.87
N ARG A 908 -65.59 5.29 -30.72
CA ARG A 908 -66.79 4.81 -31.43
C ARG A 908 -66.67 4.96 -32.95
N GLU A 909 -65.96 5.97 -33.42
CA GLU A 909 -65.94 6.40 -34.83
C GLU A 909 -64.65 5.99 -35.58
N ALA A 910 -63.57 5.68 -34.86
CA ALA A 910 -62.29 5.34 -35.44
C ALA A 910 -61.45 4.39 -34.57
N ASP A 911 -60.46 3.74 -35.17
CA ASP A 911 -59.55 2.81 -34.51
C ASP A 911 -58.12 2.92 -35.09
N LEU A 912 -57.15 2.56 -34.26
CA LEU A 912 -55.74 2.34 -34.58
C LEU A 912 -55.45 0.87 -34.27
N ASP A 913 -55.34 0.05 -35.31
CA ASP A 913 -54.94 -1.35 -35.22
C ASP A 913 -53.42 -1.50 -35.26
N MET A 914 -52.89 -2.56 -34.63
CA MET A 914 -51.45 -2.83 -34.52
C MET A 914 -50.65 -1.61 -34.02
N TYR A 915 -51.12 -0.99 -32.93
CA TYR A 915 -50.50 0.20 -32.36
C TYR A 915 -49.34 -0.16 -31.45
N LYS A 916 -48.11 0.20 -31.84
CA LYS A 916 -46.91 -0.13 -31.09
C LYS A 916 -46.81 0.60 -29.76
N LEU A 917 -46.37 -0.10 -28.72
CA LEU A 917 -45.85 0.48 -27.48
C LEU A 917 -44.40 0.01 -27.27
N ASP A 918 -43.56 0.93 -26.79
CA ASP A 918 -42.16 0.65 -26.49
C ASP A 918 -42.00 0.48 -24.98
N GLU A 919 -41.10 -0.41 -24.58
CA GLU A 919 -40.75 -0.62 -23.19
C GLU A 919 -40.14 0.65 -22.54
N THR A 920 -40.44 0.89 -21.26
CA THR A 920 -39.97 2.08 -20.53
C THR A 920 -38.46 2.12 -20.29
N GLY A 921 -37.79 0.98 -20.42
CA GLY A 921 -36.35 0.75 -20.35
C GLY A 921 -36.09 -0.76 -20.43
N PRO A 922 -34.84 -1.21 -20.59
CA PRO A 922 -34.54 -2.65 -20.61
C PRO A 922 -34.97 -3.35 -19.32
N ASP A 923 -35.47 -4.58 -19.44
CA ASP A 923 -35.89 -5.46 -18.33
C ASP A 923 -36.94 -4.84 -17.38
N THR A 924 -37.97 -4.19 -17.90
CA THR A 924 -39.05 -3.60 -17.09
C THR A 924 -40.37 -4.35 -17.20
N GLY A 925 -40.67 -5.00 -18.33
CA GLY A 925 -41.98 -5.54 -18.65
C GLY A 925 -43.12 -4.51 -18.64
N ILE A 926 -42.79 -3.21 -18.78
CA ILE A 926 -43.73 -2.09 -18.77
C ILE A 926 -43.58 -1.31 -20.07
N PHE A 927 -44.65 -1.25 -20.85
CA PHE A 927 -44.69 -0.66 -22.18
C PHE A 927 -45.53 0.61 -22.18
N THR A 928 -45.09 1.64 -22.90
CA THR A 928 -45.75 2.94 -22.96
C THR A 928 -45.91 3.48 -24.38
N GLY A 929 -47.00 4.22 -24.58
CA GLY A 929 -47.28 4.93 -25.82
C GLY A 929 -48.26 6.07 -25.57
N GLU A 930 -48.43 6.94 -26.55
CA GLU A 930 -49.28 8.13 -26.48
C GLU A 930 -50.11 8.29 -27.75
N VAL A 931 -51.34 8.78 -27.61
CA VAL A 931 -52.27 9.06 -28.72
C VAL A 931 -52.91 10.43 -28.50
N ILE A 932 -52.93 11.28 -29.53
CA ILE A 932 -53.59 12.58 -29.49
C ILE A 932 -55.01 12.46 -30.06
N LEU A 933 -56.00 12.82 -29.26
CA LEU A 933 -57.38 12.93 -29.69
C LEU A 933 -57.53 14.20 -30.54
N THR A 934 -58.30 14.14 -31.63
CA THR A 934 -58.35 15.23 -32.63
C THR A 934 -59.71 15.87 -32.80
N GLY A 935 -60.68 15.49 -31.96
CA GLY A 935 -62.06 15.96 -32.07
C GLY A 935 -62.72 15.54 -33.38
N PHE A 936 -63.82 16.22 -33.69
CA PHE A 936 -64.50 16.21 -34.99
C PHE A 936 -64.63 17.66 -35.47
N ARG A 937 -65.01 17.88 -36.73
CA ARG A 937 -65.13 19.25 -37.27
C ARG A 937 -66.21 20.05 -36.52
N PHE A 938 -65.78 21.03 -35.71
CA PHE A 938 -66.65 21.86 -34.89
C PHE A 938 -66.08 23.28 -34.72
N ASP A 939 -66.98 24.25 -34.53
CA ASP A 939 -66.70 25.66 -34.29
C ASP A 939 -66.80 25.86 -32.77
N VAL A 940 -65.65 26.01 -32.13
CA VAL A 940 -65.49 25.85 -30.68
C VAL A 940 -65.62 27.20 -29.99
N ASP A 941 -65.06 28.25 -30.59
CA ASP A 941 -65.12 29.62 -30.04
C ASP A 941 -66.36 30.42 -30.50
N GLY A 942 -67.12 29.93 -31.48
CA GLY A 942 -68.33 30.55 -32.00
C GLY A 942 -68.06 31.73 -32.94
N ASP A 943 -66.82 31.93 -33.36
CA ASP A 943 -66.41 32.96 -34.31
C ASP A 943 -66.12 32.35 -35.69
N PHE A 944 -67.05 32.55 -36.63
CA PHE A 944 -66.87 32.05 -38.00
C PHE A 944 -65.67 32.67 -38.77
N ASP A 945 -65.06 33.74 -38.24
CA ASP A 945 -63.87 34.37 -38.81
C ASP A 945 -62.54 33.73 -38.30
N THR A 946 -62.58 32.83 -37.31
CA THR A 946 -61.46 32.00 -36.82
C THR A 946 -61.50 30.58 -37.43
N GLY A 947 -60.45 29.78 -37.23
CA GLY A 947 -60.36 28.42 -37.79
C GLY A 947 -60.06 28.30 -39.30
N ASP A 948 -60.58 27.22 -39.91
CA ASP A 948 -60.40 26.88 -41.34
C ASP A 948 -61.23 27.76 -42.30
N ASP A 949 -61.10 27.57 -43.62
CA ASP A 949 -61.88 28.33 -44.64
C ASP A 949 -63.42 28.19 -44.49
N SER A 950 -63.90 27.29 -43.63
CA SER A 950 -65.30 27.04 -43.30
C SER A 950 -65.67 27.40 -41.84
N GLY A 951 -64.77 28.03 -41.08
CA GLY A 951 -64.99 28.45 -39.70
C GLY A 951 -64.95 27.32 -38.67
N PHE A 952 -64.21 26.24 -38.93
CA PHE A 952 -64.01 25.16 -37.93
C PHE A 952 -62.61 25.22 -37.34
N ASP A 953 -62.50 25.06 -36.02
CA ASP A 953 -61.22 25.20 -35.31
C ASP A 953 -60.41 23.89 -35.23
N THR A 954 -61.08 22.75 -35.39
CA THR A 954 -60.48 21.41 -35.29
C THR A 954 -60.31 20.72 -36.64
N VAL A 955 -59.27 19.89 -36.75
CA VAL A 955 -58.96 19.07 -37.94
C VAL A 955 -58.91 17.58 -37.56
N PRO A 956 -60.02 16.83 -37.71
CA PRO A 956 -60.06 15.41 -37.36
C PRO A 956 -59.11 14.59 -38.23
N ARG A 957 -58.36 13.68 -37.59
CA ARG A 957 -57.50 12.71 -38.26
C ARG A 957 -57.33 11.44 -37.41
N THR A 958 -57.32 10.30 -38.09
CA THR A 958 -56.91 9.02 -37.51
C THR A 958 -55.72 8.46 -38.27
N GLY A 959 -54.66 8.08 -37.56
CA GLY A 959 -53.47 7.44 -38.11
C GLY A 959 -52.24 7.61 -37.23
N GLY A 960 -51.23 6.77 -37.47
CA GLY A 960 -50.05 6.60 -36.63
C GLY A 960 -49.83 5.10 -36.39
N THR A 961 -48.62 4.70 -36.05
CA THR A 961 -48.28 3.29 -35.74
C THR A 961 -47.69 3.14 -34.34
N GLY A 962 -47.50 4.24 -33.61
CA GLY A 962 -46.93 4.24 -32.27
C GLY A 962 -45.40 4.40 -32.28
N PRO A 963 -44.79 4.56 -31.10
CA PRO A 963 -45.46 4.74 -29.82
C PRO A 963 -45.94 6.18 -29.58
N THR A 964 -45.45 7.17 -30.35
CA THR A 964 -45.71 8.61 -30.11
C THR A 964 -46.34 9.39 -31.27
N ASP A 965 -46.78 8.73 -32.34
CA ASP A 965 -47.29 9.39 -33.54
C ASP A 965 -48.79 9.15 -33.80
N GLY A 966 -49.50 8.58 -32.83
CA GLY A 966 -50.91 8.27 -32.90
C GLY A 966 -51.81 9.49 -32.85
N PHE A 967 -52.71 9.60 -33.84
CA PHE A 967 -53.84 10.50 -33.84
C PHE A 967 -55.14 9.71 -33.94
N LEU A 968 -56.16 10.10 -33.17
CA LEU A 968 -57.46 9.43 -33.15
C LEU A 968 -58.62 10.44 -33.19
N GLU A 969 -59.54 10.25 -34.13
CA GLU A 969 -60.77 11.04 -34.24
C GLU A 969 -61.77 10.67 -33.13
N THR A 970 -62.46 11.69 -32.58
CA THR A 970 -63.38 11.57 -31.44
C THR A 970 -64.66 12.39 -31.66
N SER A 971 -65.72 12.06 -30.90
CA SER A 971 -67.00 12.80 -30.87
C SER A 971 -67.25 13.52 -29.54
N GLU A 972 -68.35 14.28 -29.45
CA GLU A 972 -68.74 15.08 -28.28
C GLU A 972 -68.99 14.24 -27.00
N ASP A 973 -69.44 12.99 -27.16
CA ASP A 973 -69.69 12.01 -26.10
C ASP A 973 -69.18 10.64 -26.55
N ASP A 974 -67.92 10.33 -26.25
CA ASP A 974 -67.23 9.14 -26.74
C ASP A 974 -66.64 8.28 -25.62
N GLY A 975 -66.17 7.09 -25.99
CA GLY A 975 -65.42 6.20 -25.12
C GLY A 975 -64.13 5.79 -25.79
N LEU A 976 -63.01 6.00 -25.13
CA LEU A 976 -61.72 5.48 -25.53
C LEU A 976 -61.58 4.05 -24.99
N THR A 977 -61.21 3.11 -25.85
CA THR A 977 -60.93 1.71 -25.50
C THR A 977 -59.56 1.32 -26.05
N VAL A 978 -58.71 0.77 -25.19
CA VAL A 978 -57.44 0.13 -25.58
C VAL A 978 -57.57 -1.35 -25.29
N SER A 979 -57.32 -2.21 -26.26
CA SER A 979 -57.25 -3.67 -26.09
C SER A 979 -55.87 -4.19 -26.45
N PHE A 980 -55.38 -5.17 -25.69
CA PHE A 980 -54.11 -5.86 -25.94
C PHE A 980 -54.36 -7.37 -25.85
N GLU A 981 -54.14 -8.08 -26.95
CA GLU A 981 -54.10 -9.54 -26.99
C GLU A 981 -52.69 -9.99 -26.65
N PHE A 982 -52.48 -10.63 -25.49
CA PHE A 982 -51.14 -10.94 -24.96
C PHE A 982 -50.81 -12.44 -25.02
N SER A 983 -51.78 -13.28 -25.34
CA SER A 983 -51.58 -14.68 -25.69
C SER A 983 -52.70 -15.11 -26.64
N GLU A 984 -52.56 -16.26 -27.30
CA GLU A 984 -53.58 -16.74 -28.24
C GLU A 984 -54.95 -16.86 -27.52
N ASP A 985 -55.94 -16.09 -27.99
CA ASP A 985 -57.29 -15.97 -27.42
C ASP A 985 -57.38 -15.28 -26.02
N GLU A 986 -56.33 -14.63 -25.50
CA GLU A 986 -56.39 -13.83 -24.26
C GLU A 986 -56.18 -12.32 -24.48
N THR A 987 -57.24 -11.54 -24.22
CA THR A 987 -57.23 -10.07 -24.38
C THR A 987 -57.55 -9.35 -23.07
N VAL A 988 -56.78 -8.31 -22.77
CA VAL A 988 -57.07 -7.33 -21.71
C VAL A 988 -57.55 -6.00 -22.30
N VAL A 989 -58.43 -5.28 -21.60
CA VAL A 989 -59.06 -4.04 -22.09
C VAL A 989 -59.01 -2.93 -21.04
N GLY A 990 -58.49 -1.76 -21.43
CA GLY A 990 -58.56 -0.49 -20.70
C GLY A 990 -59.58 0.45 -21.34
N SER A 991 -60.27 1.28 -20.55
CA SER A 991 -61.23 2.26 -21.10
C SER A 991 -61.31 3.56 -20.29
N ALA A 992 -61.61 4.65 -20.99
CA ALA A 992 -61.87 5.98 -20.44
C ALA A 992 -63.03 6.66 -21.18
N LEU A 993 -63.63 7.67 -20.55
CA LEU A 993 -64.69 8.46 -21.16
C LEU A 993 -64.11 9.72 -21.82
N ILE A 994 -64.71 10.15 -22.92
CA ILE A 994 -64.41 11.43 -23.56
C ILE A 994 -65.68 12.29 -23.43
N ARG A 995 -65.53 13.51 -22.88
CA ARG A 995 -66.65 14.43 -22.68
C ARG A 995 -66.23 15.89 -22.71
N TRP A 996 -67.17 16.73 -23.09
CA TRP A 996 -67.08 18.17 -22.93
C TRP A 996 -67.33 18.65 -21.48
N ASN A 997 -66.98 19.90 -21.19
CA ASN A 997 -66.93 20.58 -19.92
C ASN A 997 -67.55 21.98 -20.05
N ILE A 998 -68.25 22.43 -19.01
CA ILE A 998 -68.72 23.83 -18.98
C ILE A 998 -67.59 24.68 -18.43
N GLY A 999 -67.12 25.67 -19.18
CA GLY A 999 -66.03 26.50 -18.72
C GLY A 999 -66.47 27.67 -17.81
N GLU A 1000 -65.47 28.43 -17.35
CA GLU A 1000 -65.61 29.47 -16.33
C GLU A 1000 -64.86 30.75 -16.73
N ALA A 1001 -65.49 31.92 -16.55
CA ALA A 1001 -64.86 33.22 -16.75
C ALA A 1001 -64.78 33.99 -15.43
N GLN A 1002 -63.58 34.48 -15.09
CA GLN A 1002 -63.37 35.23 -13.86
C GLN A 1002 -62.36 36.38 -14.02
N TRP A 1003 -62.49 37.38 -13.16
CA TRP A 1003 -61.44 38.37 -12.92
C TRP A 1003 -60.62 37.94 -11.71
N LEU A 1004 -59.30 38.07 -11.77
CA LEU A 1004 -58.43 37.64 -10.65
C LEU A 1004 -58.67 38.42 -9.35
N GLU A 1005 -59.12 39.68 -9.44
CA GLU A 1005 -59.50 40.50 -8.29
C GLU A 1005 -60.96 40.99 -8.41
N ALA A 1006 -61.61 41.18 -7.25
CA ALA A 1006 -62.99 41.65 -7.17
C ALA A 1006 -63.15 43.15 -7.50
N ALA A 1007 -62.09 43.95 -7.38
CA ALA A 1007 -62.10 45.37 -7.72
C ALA A 1007 -60.75 45.89 -8.20
N TYR A 1008 -60.76 46.86 -9.11
CA TYR A 1008 -59.57 47.46 -9.72
C TYR A 1008 -59.60 48.99 -9.70
N PRO A 1009 -58.45 49.68 -9.60
CA PRO A 1009 -58.37 51.12 -9.77
C PRO A 1009 -58.76 51.56 -11.18
N ALA A 1010 -59.40 52.73 -11.33
CA ALA A 1010 -59.86 53.27 -12.61
C ALA A 1010 -58.74 53.59 -13.64
N THR A 1011 -57.48 53.55 -13.21
CA THR A 1011 -56.29 53.69 -14.07
C THR A 1011 -55.32 52.51 -13.91
N GLY A 1012 -55.79 51.38 -13.37
CA GLY A 1012 -55.01 50.17 -13.13
C GLY A 1012 -55.08 49.18 -14.30
N THR A 1013 -54.67 47.94 -14.04
CA THR A 1013 -54.80 46.80 -14.95
C THR A 1013 -55.52 45.67 -14.24
N GLY A 1014 -56.41 44.98 -14.94
CA GLY A 1014 -57.04 43.75 -14.47
C GLY A 1014 -56.71 42.56 -15.38
N VAL A 1015 -56.80 41.35 -14.83
CA VAL A 1015 -56.56 40.11 -15.58
C VAL A 1015 -57.87 39.33 -15.63
N VAL A 1016 -58.24 38.93 -16.85
CA VAL A 1016 -59.35 38.01 -17.13
C VAL A 1016 -58.75 36.62 -17.29
N ARG A 1017 -59.35 35.64 -16.61
CA ARG A 1017 -59.03 34.22 -16.74
C ARG A 1017 -60.26 33.45 -17.23
N ILE A 1018 -60.08 32.68 -18.29
CA ILE A 1018 -61.03 31.68 -18.77
C ILE A 1018 -60.47 30.30 -18.43
N VAL A 1019 -61.30 29.41 -17.89
CA VAL A 1019 -60.93 28.02 -17.58
C VAL A 1019 -61.91 27.13 -18.33
N ASP A 1020 -61.44 26.53 -19.41
CA ASP A 1020 -62.23 25.68 -20.29
C ASP A 1020 -61.31 24.64 -20.96
N PRO A 1021 -61.27 23.39 -20.46
CA PRO A 1021 -60.44 22.34 -21.03
C PRO A 1021 -60.73 22.04 -22.49
N ASP A 1022 -61.95 22.27 -22.96
CA ASP A 1022 -62.35 21.89 -24.32
C ASP A 1022 -61.80 22.82 -25.40
N LEU A 1023 -61.33 24.02 -24.99
CA LEU A 1023 -60.65 24.99 -25.83
C LEU A 1023 -59.15 24.72 -25.99
N ASN A 1024 -58.61 23.69 -25.34
CA ASN A 1024 -57.25 23.19 -25.62
C ASN A 1024 -57.29 22.32 -26.89
N LEU A 1025 -57.24 22.98 -28.05
CA LEU A 1025 -57.44 22.33 -29.35
C LEU A 1025 -56.18 21.61 -29.83
N ASN A 1026 -55.00 22.05 -29.36
CA ASN A 1026 -53.74 21.36 -29.61
C ASN A 1026 -52.96 21.16 -28.31
N PRO A 1027 -52.96 19.95 -27.71
CA PRO A 1027 -52.27 19.69 -26.45
C PRO A 1027 -50.73 19.82 -26.52
N GLU A 1028 -50.15 19.97 -27.71
CA GLU A 1028 -48.71 20.21 -27.90
C GLU A 1028 -48.38 21.68 -28.26
N ALA A 1029 -49.34 22.59 -28.15
CA ALA A 1029 -49.13 24.02 -28.39
C ALA A 1029 -49.92 24.87 -27.40
N VAL A 1030 -49.55 26.15 -27.31
CA VAL A 1030 -50.27 27.15 -26.52
C VAL A 1030 -51.34 27.79 -27.40
N ASP A 1031 -52.60 27.66 -27.03
CA ASP A 1031 -53.74 28.19 -27.79
C ASP A 1031 -54.12 29.65 -27.43
N ASN A 1032 -54.91 30.30 -28.29
CA ASN A 1032 -55.43 31.66 -28.06
C ASN A 1032 -56.94 31.70 -28.27
N LEU A 1033 -57.63 32.53 -27.49
CA LEU A 1033 -59.08 32.72 -27.53
C LEU A 1033 -59.40 34.22 -27.51
N GLU A 1034 -60.47 34.64 -28.18
CA GLU A 1034 -60.97 36.01 -28.10
C GLU A 1034 -62.15 36.14 -27.12
N VAL A 1035 -62.10 37.13 -26.23
CA VAL A 1035 -63.07 37.36 -25.16
C VAL A 1035 -63.60 38.78 -25.23
N ASP A 1036 -64.92 38.95 -25.16
CA ASP A 1036 -65.57 40.26 -25.14
C ASP A 1036 -65.47 40.89 -23.76
N VAL A 1037 -64.91 42.11 -23.64
CA VAL A 1037 -64.80 42.83 -22.38
C VAL A 1037 -65.36 44.24 -22.47
N TRP A 1038 -66.30 44.61 -21.60
CA TRP A 1038 -66.92 45.93 -21.59
C TRP A 1038 -67.14 46.49 -20.17
N SER A 1039 -67.52 47.77 -20.08
CA SER A 1039 -67.87 48.43 -18.81
C SER A 1039 -69.27 49.05 -18.89
N ASP A 1040 -69.87 49.36 -17.74
CA ASP A 1040 -71.15 50.10 -17.68
C ASP A 1040 -71.08 51.47 -18.39
N SER A 1041 -69.90 52.12 -18.38
CA SER A 1041 -69.68 53.40 -19.06
C SER A 1041 -69.27 53.26 -20.53
N ASP A 1042 -68.80 52.10 -20.97
CA ASP A 1042 -68.49 51.77 -22.36
C ASP A 1042 -69.02 50.40 -22.76
N ALA A 1043 -70.29 50.39 -23.16
CA ALA A 1043 -70.97 49.21 -23.69
C ALA A 1043 -70.41 48.72 -25.04
N GLY A 1044 -69.53 49.50 -25.70
CA GLY A 1044 -68.85 49.09 -26.93
C GLY A 1044 -67.60 48.24 -26.68
N GLY A 1045 -67.02 48.34 -25.48
CA GLY A 1045 -65.97 47.44 -24.99
C GLY A 1045 -64.72 47.29 -25.87
N ILE A 1046 -64.07 46.15 -25.70
CA ILE A 1046 -62.92 45.64 -26.46
C ILE A 1046 -63.08 44.13 -26.69
N GLN A 1047 -62.43 43.63 -27.73
CA GLN A 1047 -62.17 42.21 -27.92
C GLN A 1047 -60.75 41.94 -27.39
N LEU A 1048 -60.65 41.11 -26.35
CA LEU A 1048 -59.41 40.77 -25.66
C LEU A 1048 -58.96 39.38 -26.10
N THR A 1049 -57.79 39.28 -26.72
CA THR A 1049 -57.13 37.99 -26.91
C THR A 1049 -56.56 37.52 -25.57
N VAL A 1050 -57.02 36.37 -25.10
CA VAL A 1050 -56.47 35.62 -23.96
C VAL A 1050 -55.61 34.47 -24.50
N THR A 1051 -54.51 34.17 -23.82
CA THR A 1051 -53.57 33.12 -24.23
C THR A 1051 -53.51 32.05 -23.16
N GLU A 1052 -53.44 30.80 -23.59
CA GLU A 1052 -53.30 29.67 -22.70
C GLU A 1052 -52.03 29.80 -21.83
N THR A 1053 -52.12 29.42 -20.56
CA THR A 1053 -51.04 29.64 -19.59
C THR A 1053 -49.83 28.73 -19.81
N ASN A 1054 -50.05 27.54 -20.37
CA ASN A 1054 -49.03 26.60 -20.83
C ASN A 1054 -49.71 25.57 -21.77
N GLU A 1055 -48.92 24.74 -22.48
CA GLU A 1055 -49.44 23.64 -23.30
C GLU A 1055 -50.35 22.70 -22.46
N ALA A 1056 -51.49 22.30 -23.02
CA ALA A 1056 -52.45 21.36 -22.42
C ALA A 1056 -53.01 21.76 -21.05
N THR A 1057 -53.22 23.05 -20.78
CA THR A 1057 -53.79 23.52 -19.50
C THR A 1057 -55.28 23.80 -19.55
N GLY A 1058 -55.83 24.21 -20.70
CA GLY A 1058 -57.21 24.69 -20.82
C GLY A 1058 -57.48 25.96 -19.99
N ILE A 1059 -56.45 26.68 -19.56
CA ILE A 1059 -56.56 27.90 -18.77
C ILE A 1059 -55.98 29.06 -19.57
N PHE A 1060 -56.80 30.05 -19.90
CA PHE A 1060 -56.44 31.19 -20.72
C PHE A 1060 -56.45 32.49 -19.91
N GLU A 1061 -55.45 33.34 -20.08
CA GLU A 1061 -55.35 34.63 -19.39
C GLU A 1061 -55.07 35.80 -20.35
N GLY A 1062 -55.68 36.95 -20.07
CA GLY A 1062 -55.42 38.20 -20.80
C GLY A 1062 -55.50 39.42 -19.88
N THR A 1063 -54.66 40.42 -20.16
CA THR A 1063 -54.57 41.64 -19.34
C THR A 1063 -55.31 42.81 -19.98
N VAL A 1064 -56.19 43.45 -19.22
CA VAL A 1064 -56.93 44.66 -19.61
C VAL A 1064 -56.39 45.86 -18.86
N SER A 1065 -56.08 46.94 -19.58
CA SER A 1065 -55.68 48.23 -18.99
C SER A 1065 -56.87 49.20 -18.93
N PHE A 1066 -57.10 49.80 -17.77
CA PHE A 1066 -58.25 50.70 -17.54
C PHE A 1066 -57.87 52.17 -17.77
N THR A 1067 -58.76 52.94 -18.39
CA THR A 1067 -58.58 54.38 -18.62
C THR A 1067 -59.88 55.16 -18.37
N VAL A 1068 -59.76 56.36 -17.80
CA VAL A 1068 -60.88 57.30 -17.59
C VAL A 1068 -60.94 58.41 -18.64
N ASN A 1069 -59.96 58.48 -19.54
CA ASN A 1069 -59.79 59.64 -20.45
C ASN A 1069 -59.78 59.25 -21.93
N ASP A 1070 -59.34 58.04 -22.27
CA ASP A 1070 -59.15 57.61 -23.65
C ASP A 1070 -60.22 56.60 -24.06
N GLN A 1071 -60.56 56.57 -25.35
CA GLN A 1071 -61.49 55.56 -25.87
C GLN A 1071 -60.88 54.15 -25.80
N SER A 1072 -61.75 53.15 -25.62
CA SER A 1072 -61.40 51.74 -25.66
C SER A 1072 -60.79 51.34 -27.00
N SER A 1073 -59.69 50.57 -26.96
CA SER A 1073 -59.01 50.04 -28.15
C SER A 1073 -57.97 49.00 -27.76
N GLY A 1074 -57.91 47.87 -28.47
CA GLY A 1074 -56.99 46.78 -28.14
C GLY A 1074 -57.18 46.32 -26.69
N HIS A 1075 -56.11 46.17 -25.93
CA HIS A 1075 -56.16 45.75 -24.53
C HIS A 1075 -56.46 46.90 -23.54
N ARG A 1076 -57.13 47.98 -23.99
CA ARG A 1076 -57.46 49.13 -23.16
C ARG A 1076 -58.96 49.39 -23.15
N LEU A 1077 -59.55 49.44 -21.96
CA LEU A 1077 -60.98 49.65 -21.73
C LEU A 1077 -61.23 50.98 -21.01
N TYR A 1078 -62.18 51.77 -21.53
CA TYR A 1078 -62.68 52.97 -20.89
C TYR A 1078 -63.61 52.62 -19.73
N VAL A 1079 -63.36 53.23 -18.57
CA VAL A 1079 -64.11 53.00 -17.32
C VAL A 1079 -64.30 54.30 -16.54
N ALA A 1080 -65.33 54.35 -15.70
CA ALA A 1080 -65.54 55.34 -14.66
C ALA A 1080 -65.49 54.70 -13.26
N GLU A 1081 -65.21 55.50 -12.24
CA GLU A 1081 -65.26 55.02 -10.86
C GLU A 1081 -66.70 54.66 -10.47
N GLY A 1082 -66.90 53.42 -10.02
CA GLY A 1082 -68.18 52.80 -9.75
C GLY A 1082 -68.71 51.86 -10.84
N ASP A 1083 -68.02 51.77 -12.00
CA ASP A 1083 -68.43 50.86 -13.08
C ASP A 1083 -68.26 49.39 -12.70
N THR A 1084 -69.15 48.54 -13.21
CA THR A 1084 -68.91 47.10 -13.33
C THR A 1084 -68.22 46.84 -14.67
N VAL A 1085 -67.10 46.13 -14.65
CA VAL A 1085 -66.48 45.56 -15.85
C VAL A 1085 -66.90 44.11 -16.00
N THR A 1086 -67.24 43.71 -17.21
CA THR A 1086 -67.72 42.37 -17.55
C THR A 1086 -66.85 41.81 -18.64
N ALA A 1087 -66.35 40.60 -18.45
CA ALA A 1087 -65.79 39.75 -19.49
C ALA A 1087 -66.79 38.66 -19.84
N ARG A 1088 -66.99 38.39 -21.12
CA ARG A 1088 -67.87 37.33 -21.66
C ARG A 1088 -67.11 36.53 -22.69
N TYR A 1089 -67.19 35.22 -22.59
CA TYR A 1089 -66.93 34.33 -23.71
C TYR A 1089 -68.13 33.40 -23.89
N GLU A 1090 -68.28 32.89 -25.11
CA GLU A 1090 -69.36 31.97 -25.47
C GLU A 1090 -68.78 30.55 -25.45
N ASP A 1091 -69.36 29.69 -24.63
CA ASP A 1091 -69.00 28.27 -24.53
C ASP A 1091 -69.93 27.47 -25.46
N ASN A 1092 -69.34 26.84 -26.48
CA ASN A 1092 -70.04 26.00 -27.47
C ASN A 1092 -69.82 24.50 -27.26
N THR A 1093 -68.98 24.12 -26.29
CA THR A 1093 -68.63 22.73 -25.97
C THR A 1093 -69.31 22.32 -24.66
N LEU A 1094 -70.63 22.17 -24.71
CA LEU A 1094 -71.41 21.89 -23.52
C LEU A 1094 -71.65 20.37 -23.35
N PRO A 1095 -71.40 19.78 -22.17
CA PRO A 1095 -71.67 18.37 -21.93
C PRO A 1095 -73.15 18.01 -22.00
N ASP A 1096 -73.43 16.72 -22.15
CA ASP A 1096 -74.75 16.13 -22.02
C ASP A 1096 -75.54 16.72 -20.80
N PRO A 1097 -76.79 17.21 -20.97
CA PRO A 1097 -77.73 16.96 -22.06
C PRO A 1097 -77.79 18.06 -23.15
N PHE A 1098 -76.79 18.94 -23.23
CA PHE A 1098 -76.71 19.95 -24.29
C PHE A 1098 -76.36 19.31 -25.64
N THR A 1099 -76.71 19.95 -26.74
CA THR A 1099 -76.38 19.48 -28.10
C THR A 1099 -75.36 20.39 -28.74
N THR A 1100 -74.72 19.94 -29.82
CA THR A 1100 -73.77 20.72 -30.65
C THR A 1100 -74.37 21.98 -31.30
N ALA A 1101 -75.64 22.31 -31.05
CA ALA A 1101 -76.29 23.54 -31.48
C ALA A 1101 -76.62 24.50 -30.32
N ASP A 1102 -76.35 24.11 -29.08
CA ASP A 1102 -76.55 24.91 -27.89
C ASP A 1102 -75.24 25.63 -27.52
N ASN A 1103 -75.35 26.82 -26.95
CA ASN A 1103 -74.24 27.58 -26.42
C ASN A 1103 -74.60 28.27 -25.11
N LEU A 1104 -73.60 28.68 -24.34
CA LEU A 1104 -73.78 29.35 -23.06
C LEU A 1104 -72.86 30.57 -22.93
N ASP A 1105 -73.45 31.74 -22.67
CA ASP A 1105 -72.68 32.93 -22.32
C ASP A 1105 -72.10 32.77 -20.90
N ILE A 1106 -70.78 32.64 -20.81
CA ILE A 1106 -70.05 32.62 -19.54
C ILE A 1106 -69.52 34.02 -19.25
N THR A 1107 -69.84 34.55 -18.07
CA THR A 1107 -69.49 35.94 -17.71
C THR A 1107 -68.77 36.06 -16.37
N GLY A 1108 -67.70 36.84 -16.36
CA GLY A 1108 -66.97 37.25 -15.16
C GLY A 1108 -67.12 38.76 -14.93
N THR A 1109 -67.33 39.19 -13.68
CA THR A 1109 -67.50 40.63 -13.35
C THR A 1109 -66.56 41.10 -12.25
N ALA A 1110 -66.13 42.36 -12.33
CA ALA A 1110 -65.37 43.07 -11.29
C ALA A 1110 -65.77 44.55 -11.22
N ILE A 1111 -65.46 45.24 -10.11
CA ILE A 1111 -65.83 46.66 -9.90
C ILE A 1111 -64.63 47.60 -10.11
N ILE A 1112 -64.84 48.76 -10.71
CA ILE A 1112 -63.84 49.83 -10.82
C ILE A 1112 -63.99 50.81 -9.64
N GLY A 1113 -63.00 50.92 -8.77
CA GLY A 1113 -63.03 51.78 -7.57
C GLY A 1113 -63.02 51.00 -6.25
N THR A 1114 -63.60 51.55 -5.16
CA THR A 1114 -63.67 50.84 -3.88
C THR A 1114 -65.01 50.20 -3.59
N ILE A 1115 -64.94 49.05 -2.91
CA ILE A 1115 -66.07 48.34 -2.34
C ILE A 1115 -66.50 48.89 -0.96
N VAL A 1116 -65.77 49.86 -0.38
CA VAL A 1116 -66.03 50.43 0.96
C VAL A 1116 -67.05 51.59 0.89
N PRO A 1117 -68.21 51.50 1.59
CA PRO A 1117 -69.23 52.55 1.61
C PRO A 1117 -68.71 53.89 2.16
N PRO A 1118 -69.22 55.05 1.69
CA PRO A 1118 -68.68 56.37 2.04
C PRO A 1118 -68.52 56.66 3.54
N LEU A 1119 -69.44 56.21 4.41
CA LEU A 1119 -69.40 56.50 5.85
C LEU A 1119 -68.42 55.63 6.65
N GLU A 1120 -67.85 54.61 6.02
CA GLU A 1120 -66.88 53.67 6.62
C GLU A 1120 -65.47 53.89 6.06
N ARG A 1121 -65.29 54.96 5.28
CA ARG A 1121 -64.03 55.30 4.60
C ARG A 1121 -63.00 55.97 5.53
N VAL A 1122 -63.46 56.65 6.58
CA VAL A 1122 -62.63 57.24 7.64
C VAL A 1122 -63.33 57.07 8.98
N ASP A 1123 -62.60 56.62 10.00
CA ASP A 1123 -63.10 56.52 11.36
C ASP A 1123 -62.62 57.69 12.22
N ILE A 1124 -63.54 58.28 13.01
CA ILE A 1124 -63.21 59.28 14.04
C ILE A 1124 -63.09 58.58 15.40
N ILE A 1125 -61.90 58.62 15.97
CA ILE A 1125 -61.53 57.95 17.22
C ILE A 1125 -61.06 59.00 18.23
N ASP A 1126 -61.35 58.80 19.52
CA ASP A 1126 -60.83 59.58 20.65
C ASP A 1126 -60.90 61.12 20.50
N ALA A 1127 -62.10 61.66 20.25
CA ALA A 1127 -62.32 63.10 20.25
C ALA A 1127 -62.13 63.69 21.66
N ARG A 1128 -61.17 64.62 21.79
CA ARG A 1128 -60.72 65.16 23.08
C ARG A 1128 -60.35 66.64 23.02
N LEU A 1129 -60.39 67.27 24.19
CA LEU A 1129 -59.96 68.63 24.43
C LEU A 1129 -58.58 68.64 25.08
N VAL A 1130 -57.63 69.38 24.53
CA VAL A 1130 -56.23 69.45 24.99
C VAL A 1130 -55.74 70.88 25.13
N ASP A 1131 -54.69 71.08 25.93
CA ASP A 1131 -53.96 72.35 26.03
C ASP A 1131 -52.98 72.55 24.87
N SER A 1132 -52.27 73.69 24.85
CA SER A 1132 -51.29 74.01 23.80
C SER A 1132 -50.07 73.07 23.75
N PHE A 1133 -49.91 72.17 24.72
CA PHE A 1133 -48.86 71.16 24.78
C PHE A 1133 -49.40 69.72 24.56
N GLY A 1134 -50.70 69.57 24.27
CA GLY A 1134 -51.35 68.27 24.02
C GLY A 1134 -51.84 67.54 25.27
N GLY A 1135 -51.78 68.16 26.46
CA GLY A 1135 -52.31 67.59 27.69
C GLY A 1135 -53.84 67.67 27.75
N ALA A 1136 -54.52 66.58 28.14
CA ALA A 1136 -55.98 66.55 28.21
C ALA A 1136 -56.54 67.53 29.26
N LEU A 1137 -57.56 68.30 28.89
CA LEU A 1137 -58.23 69.28 29.73
C LEU A 1137 -59.67 68.85 30.03
N THR A 1138 -60.08 68.96 31.30
CA THR A 1138 -61.48 68.74 31.73
C THR A 1138 -62.24 70.03 32.02
N THR A 1139 -61.54 71.15 32.24
CA THR A 1139 -62.11 72.48 32.45
C THR A 1139 -61.23 73.55 31.81
N VAL A 1140 -61.85 74.56 31.19
CA VAL A 1140 -61.17 75.64 30.46
C VAL A 1140 -61.46 76.98 31.16
N ALA A 1141 -60.50 77.90 31.21
CA ALA A 1141 -60.77 79.27 31.68
C ALA A 1141 -61.19 80.18 30.51
N VAL A 1142 -61.96 81.22 30.80
CA VAL A 1142 -62.24 82.28 29.80
C VAL A 1142 -60.91 82.88 29.28
N ASP A 1143 -60.85 83.15 27.97
CA ASP A 1143 -59.68 83.61 27.23
C ASP A 1143 -58.49 82.61 27.16
N GLN A 1144 -58.66 81.36 27.64
CA GLN A 1144 -57.64 80.32 27.51
C GLN A 1144 -57.70 79.66 26.12
N GLN A 1145 -56.60 79.70 25.37
CA GLN A 1145 -56.50 78.95 24.13
C GLN A 1145 -56.43 77.44 24.41
N VAL A 1146 -57.33 76.70 23.78
CA VAL A 1146 -57.41 75.24 23.83
C VAL A 1146 -57.41 74.67 22.42
N GLN A 1147 -57.14 73.37 22.30
CA GLN A 1147 -57.22 72.65 21.04
C GLN A 1147 -58.21 71.50 21.17
N ILE A 1148 -59.03 71.31 20.14
CA ILE A 1148 -59.93 70.16 20.03
C ILE A 1148 -59.37 69.28 18.91
N THR A 1149 -59.14 68.02 19.24
CA THR A 1149 -58.49 67.05 18.36
C THR A 1149 -59.27 65.74 18.41
N ALA A 1150 -59.20 64.97 17.32
CA ALA A 1150 -59.60 63.56 17.29
C ALA A 1150 -58.61 62.80 16.41
N ASP A 1151 -58.51 61.50 16.58
CA ASP A 1151 -57.70 60.64 15.73
C ASP A 1151 -58.54 60.19 14.53
N LEU A 1152 -58.05 60.40 13.31
CA LEU A 1152 -58.68 59.95 12.06
C LEU A 1152 -57.94 58.74 11.52
N ALA A 1153 -58.62 57.61 11.36
CA ALA A 1153 -58.03 56.40 10.78
C ALA A 1153 -58.65 56.11 9.41
N SER A 1154 -57.82 55.73 8.43
CA SER A 1154 -58.33 55.34 7.10
C SER A 1154 -59.00 53.97 7.18
N GLY A 1155 -60.24 53.87 6.72
CA GLY A 1155 -61.00 52.63 6.62
C GLY A 1155 -60.79 51.90 5.29
N GLN A 1156 -59.84 52.35 4.48
CA GLN A 1156 -59.58 51.82 3.14
C GLN A 1156 -58.08 51.73 2.84
N ASP A 1157 -57.78 50.94 1.82
CA ASP A 1157 -56.45 50.53 1.36
C ASP A 1157 -55.83 51.51 0.34
N ARG A 1158 -56.39 52.71 0.22
CA ARG A 1158 -55.89 53.80 -0.62
C ARG A 1158 -55.92 55.16 0.09
N ASP A 1159 -55.23 56.14 -0.48
CA ASP A 1159 -55.21 57.51 0.03
C ASP A 1159 -56.59 58.16 -0.05
N GLN A 1160 -57.09 58.65 1.09
CA GLN A 1160 -58.38 59.33 1.21
C GLN A 1160 -58.17 60.82 1.54
N THR A 1161 -58.64 61.71 0.66
CA THR A 1161 -58.70 63.14 0.98
C THR A 1161 -59.81 63.41 2.00
N PHE A 1162 -59.58 64.35 2.91
CA PHE A 1162 -60.57 64.71 3.92
C PHE A 1162 -60.57 66.21 4.24
N ALA A 1163 -61.72 66.69 4.71
CA ALA A 1163 -61.91 67.93 5.43
C ALA A 1163 -62.36 67.59 6.87
N TYR A 1164 -61.58 68.02 7.86
CA TYR A 1164 -61.91 67.95 9.29
C TYR A 1164 -62.53 69.27 9.72
N LEU A 1165 -63.84 69.26 10.02
CA LEU A 1165 -64.62 70.44 10.41
C LEU A 1165 -64.95 70.38 11.90
N LEU A 1166 -64.68 71.47 12.62
CA LEU A 1166 -65.00 71.64 14.03
C LEU A 1166 -66.02 72.77 14.21
N GLN A 1167 -67.18 72.44 14.76
CA GLN A 1167 -68.24 73.37 15.12
C GLN A 1167 -68.39 73.42 16.64
N VAL A 1168 -68.21 74.59 17.26
CA VAL A 1168 -68.44 74.79 18.71
C VAL A 1168 -69.73 75.58 18.91
N GLN A 1169 -70.63 75.05 19.74
CA GLN A 1169 -71.93 75.63 20.05
C GLN A 1169 -72.08 75.93 21.54
N ASP A 1170 -72.78 77.00 21.89
CA ASP A 1170 -73.13 77.33 23.28
C ASP A 1170 -74.30 76.46 23.80
N ALA A 1171 -74.68 76.65 25.06
CA ALA A 1171 -75.79 75.93 25.70
C ALA A 1171 -77.17 76.17 25.05
N ASN A 1172 -77.32 77.19 24.19
CA ASN A 1172 -78.54 77.47 23.44
C ASN A 1172 -78.52 76.86 22.01
N GLY A 1173 -77.43 76.16 21.65
CA GLY A 1173 -77.22 75.60 20.32
C GLY A 1173 -76.74 76.62 19.29
N VAL A 1174 -76.32 77.82 19.71
CA VAL A 1174 -75.78 78.85 18.80
C VAL A 1174 -74.32 78.52 18.51
N THR A 1175 -73.96 78.46 17.21
CA THR A 1175 -72.56 78.25 16.81
C THR A 1175 -71.74 79.49 17.14
N VAL A 1176 -70.78 79.34 18.05
CA VAL A 1176 -69.87 80.39 18.49
C VAL A 1176 -68.50 80.29 17.81
N SER A 1177 -68.14 79.13 17.27
CA SER A 1177 -66.93 78.94 16.47
C SER A 1177 -67.16 77.89 15.39
N LEU A 1178 -66.57 78.11 14.22
CA LEU A 1178 -66.50 77.14 13.13
C LEU A 1178 -65.12 77.25 12.48
N ALA A 1179 -64.40 76.15 12.42
CA ALA A 1179 -63.08 76.06 11.79
C ALA A 1179 -62.94 74.72 11.07
N TRP A 1180 -62.04 74.64 10.09
CA TRP A 1180 -61.74 73.40 9.40
C TRP A 1180 -60.30 73.36 8.90
N ILE A 1181 -59.81 72.15 8.66
CA ILE A 1181 -58.58 71.88 7.90
C ILE A 1181 -58.83 70.78 6.88
N THR A 1182 -58.06 70.77 5.81
CA THR A 1182 -58.11 69.73 4.77
C THR A 1182 -56.78 68.98 4.72
N GLY A 1183 -56.82 67.69 4.40
CA GLY A 1183 -55.64 66.83 4.29
C GLY A 1183 -55.89 65.62 3.41
N SER A 1184 -54.89 64.76 3.33
CA SER A 1184 -54.99 63.43 2.74
C SER A 1184 -54.45 62.43 3.76
N LEU A 1185 -55.17 61.33 3.92
CA LEU A 1185 -54.87 60.24 4.83
C LEU A 1185 -54.49 59.04 3.99
N ALA A 1186 -53.25 58.57 4.09
CA ALA A 1186 -52.79 57.43 3.32
C ALA A 1186 -53.49 56.12 3.75
N ALA A 1187 -53.41 55.09 2.90
CA ALA A 1187 -53.93 53.75 3.20
C ALA A 1187 -53.52 53.27 4.60
N GLY A 1188 -54.50 52.88 5.43
CA GLY A 1188 -54.28 52.44 6.82
C GLY A 1188 -53.63 53.46 7.78
N GLN A 1189 -53.41 54.71 7.34
CA GLN A 1189 -52.82 55.75 8.17
C GLN A 1189 -53.80 56.19 9.26
N SER A 1190 -53.27 56.51 10.44
CA SER A 1190 -53.98 57.27 11.47
C SER A 1190 -53.30 58.63 11.69
N PHE A 1191 -54.10 59.68 11.83
CA PHE A 1191 -53.64 61.06 11.96
C PHE A 1191 -54.54 61.87 12.89
N SER A 1192 -53.96 62.67 13.78
CA SER A 1192 -54.72 63.45 14.79
C SER A 1192 -54.71 64.96 14.48
N PRO A 1193 -55.67 65.47 13.68
CA PRO A 1193 -55.81 66.90 13.45
C PRO A 1193 -56.31 67.65 14.69
N ALA A 1194 -55.73 68.81 14.98
CA ALA A 1194 -56.13 69.67 16.09
C ALA A 1194 -56.50 71.09 15.61
N LEU A 1195 -57.66 71.60 16.05
CA LEU A 1195 -58.12 72.96 15.77
C LEU A 1195 -58.21 73.77 17.06
N SER A 1196 -57.64 74.98 17.04
CA SER A 1196 -57.61 75.84 18.22
C SER A 1196 -58.90 76.64 18.40
N TRP A 1197 -59.33 76.79 19.64
CA TRP A 1197 -60.46 77.64 20.03
C TRP A 1197 -60.13 78.42 21.31
N ILE A 1198 -60.66 79.65 21.43
CA ILE A 1198 -60.53 80.50 22.61
C ILE A 1198 -61.96 80.84 23.05
N PRO A 1199 -62.42 80.39 24.24
CA PRO A 1199 -63.74 80.74 24.73
C PRO A 1199 -63.74 82.15 25.33
N GLU A 1200 -64.62 83.02 24.84
CA GLU A 1200 -64.75 84.41 25.30
C GLU A 1200 -65.70 84.58 26.51
N GLU A 1201 -66.55 83.59 26.80
CA GLU A 1201 -67.51 83.61 27.91
C GLU A 1201 -67.49 82.28 28.70
N ALA A 1202 -67.83 82.36 30.00
CA ALA A 1202 -67.99 81.18 30.85
C ALA A 1202 -69.33 80.49 30.58
N GLY A 1203 -69.33 79.15 30.48
CA GLY A 1203 -70.52 78.38 30.12
C GLY A 1203 -70.22 76.96 29.67
N SER A 1204 -71.27 76.23 29.30
CA SER A 1204 -71.15 74.90 28.70
C SER A 1204 -71.24 75.01 27.18
N TYR A 1205 -70.33 74.35 26.49
CA TYR A 1205 -70.22 74.32 25.04
C TYR A 1205 -70.16 72.87 24.53
N THR A 1206 -70.70 72.63 23.34
CA THR A 1206 -70.55 71.35 22.62
C THR A 1206 -69.72 71.58 21.37
N ALA A 1207 -68.61 70.86 21.26
CA ALA A 1207 -67.80 70.80 20.05
C ALA A 1207 -68.20 69.56 19.23
N THR A 1208 -68.64 69.75 17.99
CA THR A 1208 -68.99 68.67 17.06
C THR A 1208 -67.96 68.62 15.93
N ILE A 1209 -67.45 67.44 15.65
CA ILE A 1209 -66.47 67.16 14.61
C ILE A 1209 -67.15 66.43 13.46
N PHE A 1210 -66.95 66.92 12.24
CA PHE A 1210 -67.36 66.26 11.00
C PHE A 1210 -66.14 65.96 10.14
N VAL A 1211 -66.12 64.80 9.49
CA VAL A 1211 -65.10 64.46 8.49
C VAL A 1211 -65.79 64.21 7.17
N TRP A 1212 -65.53 65.10 6.22
CA TRP A 1212 -66.05 65.04 4.85
C TRP A 1212 -64.93 64.83 3.87
N GLU A 1213 -65.24 64.47 2.63
CA GLU A 1213 -64.24 64.30 1.58
C GLU A 1213 -63.53 65.62 1.25
N SER A 1214 -64.30 66.69 1.07
CA SER A 1214 -63.77 68.05 1.04
C SER A 1214 -64.84 69.07 1.43
N VAL A 1215 -64.48 70.35 1.51
CA VAL A 1215 -65.47 71.43 1.73
C VAL A 1215 -66.27 71.73 0.46
N ASP A 1216 -65.64 71.56 -0.72
CA ASP A 1216 -66.28 71.78 -2.02
C ASP A 1216 -67.15 70.58 -2.44
N ASN A 1217 -66.85 69.38 -1.94
CA ASN A 1217 -67.66 68.17 -2.07
C ASN A 1217 -68.01 67.60 -0.67
N PRO A 1218 -69.13 68.03 -0.05
CA PRO A 1218 -69.47 67.70 1.33
C PRO A 1218 -70.06 66.29 1.48
N THR A 1219 -69.37 65.27 0.95
CA THR A 1219 -69.69 63.86 1.18
C THR A 1219 -69.17 63.46 2.55
N ALA A 1220 -70.04 62.99 3.44
CA ALA A 1220 -69.61 62.53 4.75
C ALA A 1220 -68.80 61.23 4.64
N LEU A 1221 -67.59 61.24 5.21
CA LEU A 1221 -66.70 60.07 5.25
C LEU A 1221 -66.82 59.26 6.55
N SER A 1222 -67.44 59.85 7.57
CA SER A 1222 -67.63 59.26 8.90
C SER A 1222 -68.88 59.81 9.59
N ALA A 1223 -69.36 59.11 10.62
CA ALA A 1223 -70.35 59.66 11.55
C ALA A 1223 -69.71 60.76 12.43
N PRO A 1224 -70.44 61.84 12.80
CA PRO A 1224 -69.87 62.94 13.57
C PRO A 1224 -69.56 62.57 15.03
N ALA A 1225 -68.47 63.12 15.58
CA ALA A 1225 -68.09 62.96 16.99
C ALA A 1225 -68.37 64.24 17.80
N THR A 1226 -68.63 64.12 19.10
CA THR A 1226 -68.93 65.29 19.96
C THR A 1226 -68.11 65.29 21.25
N VAL A 1227 -67.70 66.49 21.69
CA VAL A 1227 -66.97 66.73 22.94
C VAL A 1227 -67.69 67.83 23.75
N GLN A 1228 -67.97 67.56 25.02
CA GLN A 1228 -68.57 68.52 25.94
C GLN A 1228 -67.48 69.33 26.64
N ILE A 1229 -67.59 70.66 26.64
CA ILE A 1229 -66.59 71.57 27.17
C ILE A 1229 -67.23 72.48 28.21
N THR A 1230 -66.61 72.58 29.39
CA THR A 1230 -67.04 73.51 30.45
C THR A 1230 -65.99 74.60 30.63
N VAL A 1231 -66.40 75.86 30.43
CA VAL A 1231 -65.57 77.05 30.60
C VAL A 1231 -65.95 77.73 31.93
N ALA A 1232 -64.98 77.88 32.84
CA ALA A 1232 -65.15 78.37 34.20
C ALA A 1232 -64.66 79.80 34.40
#